data_AF-A0A8C3SPM8-F1
#
_entry.id   AF-A0A8C3SPM8-F1
#
_cell.length_a   1.000
_cell.length_b   1.000
_cell.length_c   1.000
_cell.angle_alpha   90.00
_cell.angle_beta   90.00
_cell.angle_gamma   90.00
#
_symmetry.space_group_name_H-M   'P 1'
#
loop_
_entity.id
_entity.type
_entity.pdbx_description
1 polymer ?
#
loop_
_entity_poly.entity_id
_entity_poly.type
_entity_poly.pdbx_seq_one_letter_code
_entity_poly.pdbx_strand_id
1 'polypeptide(L)'
;MSRSVLQPSQQKLAEKLTILNDRGIGMLTRLYNIKKACGDPKAKPSYLIDKNLESAVKFIVRKFPAVETRNNNQQLAQLQKEKSEILKNLALYYFTFVDVMEFKTVNFDLTKNYLDLIITYTTLMILLSRIEERKAIIGLYNYAHEMTHGSSDREYPRLGQMIVDYENPLKKMMEEFVPHSKSLSDALISLQMVYPRRNLSADQWRNAQLLSLISAPSTMLNPAQSDTMPCEYLSLDAMEKWIIFGFILCHGILNSDVTALNLWKLALQSSSCLSLFRDEVFHIHKAAEDLFVNIRGYNKRINDIRECKEAAVSHAGSMHRERRKFLRSALKELATVLSDQPGLLGPKALFVFMALSFARDEIIWLLRHADNMPKKSADDFIDKHIAELIFYMEELRAHVRKYGPVMQRYYVQYLSGFDAVVLNELVQNLSVCPEDESIIMSSFVNTMTSLSVKQGKSVQMKSSSKSRLITLKLRLSGVLGSEIFSLNPILVLKRMTIIGVILSFRSLAQEALRDLCSEMRFLENIWCFSPCNNYYSVSQVAMNVYELSSAAGLPCEIDPALVVALSSQKSENISPEEEYKIACLLMVFVAVSLPTLASNVMSQYSPAIEGHCNNIHCLAKAINQIAAALFTIHKGSIEDQLTATKISLKNKTKKTLNLCWNSDLAFRCTIVQESPFLTMDLLESCFPYVLLRNAYHAVYKQSVTSSA
;
A
#
# COMPACT_ATOMS: atom_id res chain seq x y z
N MET A 1 -19.82 20.96 -1.93
CA MET A 1 -19.17 20.18 -3.00
C MET A 1 -19.08 18.74 -2.53
N SER A 2 -19.86 17.87 -3.15
CA SER A 2 -19.90 16.43 -2.92
C SER A 2 -18.52 15.82 -3.22
N ARG A 3 -17.91 15.14 -2.25
CA ARG A 3 -16.82 14.20 -2.54
C ARG A 3 -17.44 13.09 -3.39
N SER A 4 -17.17 13.12 -4.69
CA SER A 4 -17.45 11.98 -5.56
C SER A 4 -16.80 10.74 -4.96
N VAL A 5 -17.56 9.66 -4.85
CA VAL A 5 -17.04 8.35 -4.47
C VAL A 5 -16.07 7.94 -5.57
N LEU A 6 -14.80 8.21 -5.33
CA LEU A 6 -13.69 7.92 -6.23
C LEU A 6 -13.62 6.40 -6.41
N GLN A 7 -13.92 5.90 -7.63
CA GLN A 7 -13.75 4.48 -7.94
C GLN A 7 -12.28 4.07 -7.75
N PRO A 8 -11.96 3.06 -6.91
CA PRO A 8 -10.58 2.65 -6.63
C PRO A 8 -9.78 2.25 -7.88
N SER A 9 -10.40 1.56 -8.83
CA SER A 9 -9.78 1.12 -10.08
C SER A 9 -9.40 2.26 -11.03
N GLN A 10 -10.02 3.44 -10.89
CA GLN A 10 -9.77 4.60 -11.75
C GLN A 10 -8.78 5.61 -11.15
N GLN A 11 -8.15 5.31 -10.01
CA GLN A 11 -7.23 6.23 -9.33
C GLN A 11 -5.91 6.46 -10.07
N LYS A 12 -5.52 5.56 -11.00
CA LYS A 12 -4.28 5.62 -11.79
C LYS A 12 -3.03 5.79 -10.90
N LEU A 13 -2.98 5.02 -9.81
CA LEU A 13 -1.92 5.13 -8.80
C LEU A 13 -0.54 4.80 -9.37
N ALA A 14 -0.43 3.77 -10.22
CA ALA A 14 0.81 3.40 -10.89
C ALA A 14 1.38 4.56 -11.68
N GLU A 15 0.53 5.20 -12.50
CA GLU A 15 0.92 6.32 -13.33
C GLU A 15 1.30 7.53 -12.49
N LYS A 16 0.48 7.89 -11.50
CA LYS A 16 0.74 9.01 -10.59
C LYS A 16 2.06 8.83 -9.85
N LEU A 17 2.30 7.67 -9.24
CA LEU A 17 3.54 7.42 -8.52
C LEU A 17 4.76 7.41 -9.43
N THR A 18 4.65 6.83 -10.63
CA THR A 18 5.78 6.81 -11.58
C THR A 18 6.14 8.23 -12.02
N ILE A 19 5.14 9.03 -12.39
CA ILE A 19 5.32 10.42 -12.84
C ILE A 19 5.86 11.29 -11.69
N LEU A 20 5.29 11.16 -10.50
CA LEU A 20 5.72 11.95 -9.34
C LEU A 20 7.13 11.57 -8.87
N ASN A 21 7.50 10.29 -8.84
CA ASN A 21 8.87 9.92 -8.48
C ASN A 21 9.90 10.51 -9.45
N ASP A 22 9.65 10.42 -10.76
CA ASP A 22 10.53 11.00 -11.77
C ASP A 22 10.61 12.54 -11.65
N ARG A 23 9.45 13.19 -11.50
CA ARG A 23 9.37 14.65 -11.28
C ARG A 23 10.13 15.07 -10.03
N GLY A 24 10.02 14.31 -8.94
CA GLY A 24 10.68 14.58 -7.67
C GLY A 24 12.20 14.54 -7.76
N ILE A 25 12.78 13.60 -8.52
CA ILE A 25 14.22 13.56 -8.79
C ILE A 25 14.67 14.81 -9.58
N GLY A 26 13.87 15.23 -10.57
CA GLY A 26 14.09 16.48 -11.28
C GLY A 26 14.09 17.70 -10.36
N MET A 27 13.14 17.77 -9.42
CA MET A 27 13.04 18.85 -8.44
C MET A 27 14.23 18.86 -7.47
N LEU A 28 14.63 17.71 -6.93
CA LEU A 28 15.83 17.59 -6.10
C LEU A 28 17.08 18.08 -6.84
N THR A 29 17.22 17.74 -8.12
CA THR A 29 18.35 18.18 -8.95
C THR A 29 18.39 19.69 -9.11
N ARG A 30 17.24 20.31 -9.41
CA ARG A 30 17.15 21.78 -9.56
C ARG A 30 17.44 22.48 -8.24
N LEU A 31 16.83 22.00 -7.15
CA LEU A 31 16.98 22.59 -5.82
C LEU A 31 18.41 22.45 -5.29
N TYR A 32 19.05 21.32 -5.56
CA TYR A 32 20.47 21.10 -5.28
C TYR A 32 21.36 22.14 -5.98
N ASN A 33 21.13 22.37 -7.27
CA ASN A 33 21.91 23.36 -8.02
C ASN A 33 21.67 24.79 -7.47
N ILE A 34 20.43 25.14 -7.12
CA ILE A 34 20.12 26.43 -6.46
C ILE A 34 20.87 26.55 -5.15
N LYS A 35 20.86 25.51 -4.30
CA LYS A 35 21.60 25.52 -3.04
C LYS A 35 23.09 25.74 -3.25
N LYS A 36 23.72 25.01 -4.18
CA LYS A 36 25.16 25.16 -4.47
C LYS A 36 25.48 26.54 -5.01
N ALA A 37 24.69 27.06 -5.95
CA ALA A 37 24.87 28.40 -6.51
C ALA A 37 24.69 29.51 -5.45
N CYS A 38 23.67 29.40 -4.59
CA CYS A 38 23.43 30.40 -3.53
C CYS A 38 24.44 30.33 -2.38
N GLY A 39 25.04 29.15 -2.15
CA GLY A 39 26.06 28.94 -1.13
C GLY A 39 27.47 29.37 -1.55
N ASP A 40 27.76 29.47 -2.86
CA ASP A 40 29.02 30.01 -3.36
C ASP A 40 28.90 31.53 -3.62
N PRO A 41 29.66 32.38 -2.88
CA PRO A 41 29.66 33.82 -3.08
C PRO A 41 29.95 34.26 -4.53
N LYS A 42 30.63 33.44 -5.34
CA LYS A 42 30.94 33.75 -6.75
C LYS A 42 29.78 33.47 -7.71
N ALA A 43 28.91 32.51 -7.37
CA ALA A 43 27.78 32.09 -8.20
C ALA A 43 26.43 32.62 -7.69
N LYS A 44 26.40 33.18 -6.49
CA LYS A 44 25.22 33.75 -5.86
C LYS A 44 24.67 34.92 -6.70
N PRO A 45 23.33 35.07 -6.83
CA PRO A 45 22.74 36.20 -7.53
C PRO A 45 23.30 37.54 -7.02
N SER A 46 23.72 38.41 -7.93
CA SER A 46 24.38 39.69 -7.60
C SER A 46 23.56 40.56 -6.65
N TYR A 47 22.23 40.51 -6.75
CA TYR A 47 21.30 41.24 -5.88
C TYR A 47 21.41 40.87 -4.39
N LEU A 48 21.93 39.69 -4.06
CA LEU A 48 22.15 39.22 -2.68
C LEU A 48 23.56 39.53 -2.16
N ILE A 49 24.41 40.13 -3.01
CA ILE A 49 25.79 40.52 -2.68
C ILE A 49 25.91 42.06 -2.68
N ASP A 50 25.15 42.74 -3.54
CA ASP A 50 25.21 44.19 -3.68
C ASP A 50 24.85 44.91 -2.37
N LYS A 51 25.80 45.70 -1.86
CA LYS A 51 25.65 46.51 -0.65
C LYS A 51 24.54 47.54 -0.78
N ASN A 52 24.24 48.01 -1.98
CA ASN A 52 23.16 48.98 -2.19
C ASN A 52 21.76 48.35 -2.02
N LEU A 53 21.64 47.04 -2.29
CA LEU A 53 20.38 46.29 -2.16
C LEU A 53 20.26 45.56 -0.81
N GLU A 54 21.33 45.45 -0.03
CA GLU A 54 21.34 44.74 1.26
C GLU A 54 20.25 45.25 2.22
N SER A 55 20.04 46.57 2.28
CA SER A 55 19.00 47.17 3.13
C SER A 55 17.58 46.77 2.71
N ALA A 56 17.32 46.70 1.39
CA ALA A 56 16.06 46.24 0.81
C ALA A 56 15.83 44.75 1.12
N VAL A 57 16.85 43.92 0.92
CA VAL A 57 16.79 42.48 1.17
C VAL A 57 16.47 42.20 2.64
N LYS A 58 17.15 42.86 3.58
CA LYS A 58 16.86 42.72 5.03
C LYS A 58 15.43 43.13 5.37
N PHE A 59 14.91 44.20 4.76
CA PHE A 59 13.52 44.61 4.94
C PHE A 59 12.54 43.53 4.46
N ILE A 60 12.73 43.02 3.24
CA ILE A 60 11.89 41.99 2.62
C ILE A 60 11.90 40.70 3.45
N VAL A 61 13.07 40.21 3.85
CA VAL A 61 13.20 38.99 4.65
C VAL A 61 12.52 39.14 6.01
N ARG A 62 12.64 40.31 6.66
CA ARG A 62 12.01 40.58 7.96
C ARG A 62 10.47 40.59 7.87
N LYS A 63 9.92 41.04 6.75
CA LYS A 63 8.47 41.12 6.53
C LYS A 63 7.88 39.85 5.93
N PHE A 64 8.70 38.94 5.41
CA PHE A 64 8.26 37.71 4.77
C PHE A 64 7.35 36.87 5.68
N PRO A 65 6.18 36.39 5.21
CA PRO A 65 5.67 36.41 3.83
C PRO A 65 4.82 37.65 3.50
N ALA A 66 4.60 38.57 4.44
CA ALA A 66 3.82 39.78 4.21
C ALA A 66 4.50 40.74 3.22
N VAL A 67 3.69 41.43 2.40
CA VAL A 67 4.15 42.32 1.34
C VAL A 67 3.72 43.75 1.65
N GLU A 68 4.67 44.67 1.72
CA GLU A 68 4.42 46.09 2.02
C GLU A 68 5.15 46.99 1.02
N THR A 69 4.42 47.45 -0.01
CA THR A 69 4.93 48.31 -1.10
C THR A 69 4.41 49.75 -1.06
N ARG A 70 3.33 50.02 -0.31
CA ARG A 70 2.53 51.24 -0.44
C ARG A 70 3.05 52.47 0.32
N ASN A 71 3.98 52.30 1.25
CA ASN A 71 4.62 53.43 1.92
C ASN A 71 5.94 53.72 1.20
N ASN A 72 6.19 54.98 0.83
CA ASN A 72 7.43 55.47 0.22
C ASN A 72 8.66 55.11 1.07
N ASN A 73 9.13 53.88 0.94
CA ASN A 73 10.17 53.33 1.77
C ASN A 73 11.49 53.58 1.05
N GLN A 74 12.29 54.52 1.54
CA GLN A 74 13.62 54.85 1.00
C GLN A 74 14.50 53.59 0.83
N GLN A 75 14.23 52.55 1.61
CA GLN A 75 14.86 51.24 1.56
C GLN A 75 14.66 50.49 0.22
N LEU A 76 13.59 50.76 -0.53
CA LEU A 76 13.26 50.07 -1.79
C LEU A 76 13.64 50.89 -3.05
N ALA A 77 14.26 52.05 -2.89
CA ALA A 77 14.54 52.98 -3.99
C ALA A 77 15.46 52.38 -5.08
N GLN A 78 16.47 51.61 -4.69
CA GLN A 78 17.37 50.94 -5.65
C GLN A 78 16.67 49.77 -6.35
N LEU A 79 15.85 49.00 -5.63
CA LEU A 79 15.08 47.88 -6.18
C LEU A 79 14.10 48.37 -7.28
N GLN A 80 13.48 49.53 -7.10
CA GLN A 80 12.58 50.11 -8.10
C GLN A 80 13.28 50.38 -9.45
N LYS A 81 14.58 50.72 -9.44
CA LYS A 81 15.36 50.97 -10.66
C LYS A 81 15.71 49.67 -11.39
N GLU A 82 15.93 48.59 -10.64
CA GLU A 82 16.41 47.30 -11.16
C GLU A 82 15.30 46.23 -11.30
N LYS A 83 14.03 46.60 -11.08
CA LYS A 83 12.89 45.67 -11.03
C LYS A 83 12.74 44.76 -12.27
N SER A 84 13.02 45.27 -13.47
CA SER A 84 12.94 44.48 -14.71
C SER A 84 14.03 43.40 -14.78
N GLU A 85 15.25 43.73 -14.36
CA GLU A 85 16.37 42.80 -14.33
C GLU A 85 16.18 41.74 -13.23
N ILE A 86 15.66 42.13 -12.06
CA ILE A 86 15.34 41.20 -10.97
C ILE A 86 14.30 40.17 -11.42
N LEU A 87 13.23 40.60 -12.10
CA LEU A 87 12.21 39.69 -12.64
C LEU A 87 12.82 38.69 -13.62
N LYS A 88 13.66 39.16 -14.55
CA LYS A 88 14.30 38.31 -15.55
C LYS A 88 15.25 37.27 -14.93
N ASN A 89 16.09 37.70 -13.99
CA ASN A 89 17.19 36.87 -13.48
C ASN A 89 16.77 35.96 -12.33
N LEU A 90 15.77 36.34 -11.51
CA LEU A 90 15.26 35.48 -10.42
C LEU A 90 14.09 34.57 -10.83
N ALA A 91 13.48 34.77 -12.01
CA ALA A 91 12.38 33.93 -12.50
C ALA A 91 12.69 32.43 -12.43
N LEU A 92 13.89 32.02 -12.87
CA LEU A 92 14.28 30.60 -12.87
C LEU A 92 14.24 29.98 -11.46
N TYR A 93 14.70 30.72 -10.45
CA TYR A 93 14.71 30.26 -9.07
C TYR A 93 13.30 30.31 -8.47
N TYR A 94 12.57 31.41 -8.71
CA TYR A 94 11.20 31.58 -8.25
C TYR A 94 10.28 30.45 -8.74
N PHE A 95 10.24 30.19 -10.05
CA PHE A 95 9.39 29.14 -10.62
C PHE A 95 9.85 27.73 -10.23
N THR A 96 11.12 27.53 -9.89
CA THR A 96 11.56 26.25 -9.30
C THR A 96 10.96 26.04 -7.91
N PHE A 97 10.82 27.09 -7.09
CA PHE A 97 10.15 26.98 -5.79
C PHE A 97 8.63 26.77 -5.96
N VAL A 98 8.01 27.38 -6.97
CA VAL A 98 6.62 27.10 -7.35
C VAL A 98 6.44 25.64 -7.75
N ASP A 99 7.31 25.10 -8.60
CA ASP A 99 7.28 23.68 -9.00
C ASP A 99 7.38 22.74 -7.78
N VAL A 100 8.21 23.08 -6.79
CA VAL A 100 8.34 22.33 -5.52
C VAL A 100 7.04 22.38 -4.70
N MET A 101 6.36 23.53 -4.68
CA MET A 101 5.08 23.69 -3.99
C MET A 101 3.96 22.86 -4.65
N GLU A 102 3.94 22.80 -5.99
CA GLU A 102 2.97 22.00 -6.74
C GLU A 102 3.22 20.49 -6.63
N PHE A 103 4.44 20.08 -6.30
CA PHE A 103 4.83 18.68 -6.12
C PHE A 103 4.22 17.97 -4.90
N LYS A 104 3.49 18.68 -4.01
CA LYS A 104 2.87 18.10 -2.80
C LYS A 104 1.95 16.90 -3.12
N THR A 105 2.18 15.79 -2.43
CA THR A 105 1.74 14.44 -2.79
C THR A 105 0.25 14.16 -2.61
N VAL A 106 -0.34 13.34 -3.50
CA VAL A 106 -1.71 12.79 -3.41
C VAL A 106 -1.70 11.26 -3.61
N ASN A 107 -2.18 10.52 -2.59
CA ASN A 107 -2.68 9.12 -2.50
C ASN A 107 -1.88 7.93 -3.10
N PHE A 108 -2.01 6.73 -2.48
CA PHE A 108 -1.04 5.61 -2.42
C PHE A 108 -1.46 4.30 -3.15
N ASP A 109 -0.55 3.63 -3.91
CA ASP A 109 -0.08 2.21 -3.69
C ASP A 109 1.02 1.66 -4.66
N LEU A 110 1.78 0.64 -4.21
CA LEU A 110 3.03 -0.03 -4.66
C LEU A 110 4.30 0.36 -3.85
N THR A 111 4.52 -0.38 -2.75
CA THR A 111 5.48 -0.17 -1.64
C THR A 111 6.76 0.59 -1.99
N LYS A 112 7.56 0.14 -2.97
CA LYS A 112 8.81 0.82 -3.34
C LYS A 112 8.58 2.25 -3.83
N ASN A 113 7.69 2.44 -4.80
CA ASN A 113 7.44 3.77 -5.39
C ASN A 113 6.79 4.71 -4.36
N TYR A 114 6.01 4.17 -3.43
CA TYR A 114 5.48 4.95 -2.34
C TYR A 114 6.54 5.42 -1.35
N LEU A 115 7.38 4.49 -0.87
CA LEU A 115 8.47 4.84 0.04
C LEU A 115 9.44 5.81 -0.66
N ASP A 116 9.78 5.58 -1.92
CA ASP A 116 10.59 6.51 -2.72
C ASP A 116 9.96 7.90 -2.81
N LEU A 117 8.64 8.00 -3.03
CA LEU A 117 7.96 9.29 -3.15
C LEU A 117 7.95 10.05 -1.82
N ILE A 118 7.63 9.37 -0.72
CA ILE A 118 7.65 9.96 0.63
C ILE A 118 9.05 10.49 0.95
N ILE A 119 10.07 9.70 0.65
CA ILE A 119 11.45 10.02 1.00
C ILE A 119 12.01 11.10 0.08
N THR A 120 11.62 11.09 -1.19
CA THR A 120 11.89 12.19 -2.13
C THR A 120 11.26 13.49 -1.64
N TYR A 121 9.99 13.46 -1.22
CA TYR A 121 9.33 14.62 -0.63
C TYR A 121 10.04 15.11 0.64
N THR A 122 10.38 14.20 1.54
CA THR A 122 11.07 14.52 2.81
C THR A 122 12.43 15.15 2.56
N THR A 123 13.24 14.52 1.72
CA THR A 123 14.58 15.03 1.38
C THR A 123 14.51 16.34 0.61
N LEU A 124 13.48 16.55 -0.23
CA LEU A 124 13.24 17.80 -0.95
C LEU A 124 12.93 18.95 0.02
N MET A 125 12.05 18.72 1.00
CA MET A 125 11.72 19.74 2.00
C MET A 125 12.88 20.05 2.94
N ILE A 126 13.70 19.05 3.31
CA ILE A 126 14.94 19.28 4.07
C ILE A 126 15.96 20.05 3.23
N LEU A 127 16.09 19.74 1.94
CA LEU A 127 17.02 20.45 1.06
C LEU A 127 16.57 21.91 0.86
N LEU A 128 15.26 22.15 0.76
CA LEU A 128 14.68 23.49 0.68
C LEU A 128 15.01 24.33 1.91
N SER A 129 14.87 23.75 3.12
CA SER A 129 15.14 24.49 4.36
C SER A 129 16.62 24.89 4.52
N ARG A 130 17.54 24.20 3.82
CA ARG A 130 18.97 24.53 3.77
C ARG A 130 19.33 25.67 2.81
N ILE A 131 18.40 26.17 2.02
CA ILE A 131 18.62 27.36 1.19
C ILE A 131 18.28 28.59 2.03
N GLU A 132 19.28 29.13 2.73
CA GLU A 132 19.11 30.26 3.67
C GLU A 132 18.47 31.48 2.97
N GLU A 133 18.89 31.76 1.75
CA GLU A 133 18.46 32.92 0.95
C GLU A 133 17.09 32.75 0.26
N ARG A 134 16.38 31.63 0.50
CA ARG A 134 15.10 31.35 -0.18
C ARG A 134 14.06 32.46 0.04
N LYS A 135 13.97 33.01 1.26
CA LYS A 135 13.04 34.11 1.61
C LYS A 135 13.41 35.39 0.84
N ALA A 136 14.71 35.68 0.72
CA ALA A 136 15.21 36.83 -0.02
C ALA A 136 14.91 36.71 -1.53
N ILE A 137 15.18 35.56 -2.14
CA ILE A 137 14.93 35.32 -3.58
C ILE A 137 13.44 35.45 -3.91
N ILE A 138 12.59 34.75 -3.15
CA ILE A 138 11.13 34.74 -3.37
C ILE A 138 10.54 36.13 -3.15
N GLY A 139 10.98 36.80 -2.08
CA GLY A 139 10.54 38.16 -1.77
C GLY A 139 10.98 39.18 -2.81
N LEU A 140 12.26 39.20 -3.21
CA LEU A 140 12.77 40.13 -4.23
C LEU A 140 11.99 40.02 -5.54
N TYR A 141 11.73 38.80 -6.00
CA TYR A 141 10.94 38.56 -7.21
C TYR A 141 9.52 39.11 -7.07
N ASN A 142 8.83 38.82 -5.96
CA ASN A 142 7.46 39.28 -5.77
C ASN A 142 7.33 40.80 -5.59
N TYR A 143 8.26 41.42 -4.86
CA TYR A 143 8.29 42.89 -4.73
C TYR A 143 8.54 43.56 -6.09
N ALA A 144 9.45 43.03 -6.91
CA ALA A 144 9.67 43.52 -8.28
C ALA A 144 8.45 43.29 -9.19
N HIS A 145 7.74 42.16 -9.01
CA HIS A 145 6.51 41.84 -9.74
C HIS A 145 5.40 42.83 -9.41
N GLU A 146 5.16 43.10 -8.12
CA GLU A 146 4.14 44.03 -7.65
C GLU A 146 4.42 45.48 -8.08
N MET A 147 5.69 45.90 -8.03
CA MET A 147 6.12 47.22 -8.54
C MET A 147 5.99 47.39 -10.06
N THR A 148 5.80 46.30 -10.79
CA THR A 148 5.68 46.29 -12.25
C THR A 148 4.23 46.14 -12.69
N HIS A 149 3.47 45.24 -12.04
CA HIS A 149 2.10 44.87 -12.45
C HIS A 149 1.02 45.40 -11.51
N GLY A 150 1.38 46.01 -10.37
CA GLY A 150 0.44 46.57 -9.39
C GLY A 150 -0.15 45.53 -8.42
N SER A 151 0.20 44.25 -8.57
CA SER A 151 -0.21 43.16 -7.69
C SER A 151 0.90 42.12 -7.50
N SER A 152 0.89 41.45 -6.34
CA SER A 152 1.74 40.29 -6.09
C SER A 152 1.49 39.16 -7.11
N ASP A 153 2.50 38.32 -7.33
CA ASP A 153 2.39 37.15 -8.19
C ASP A 153 1.31 36.18 -7.67
N ARG A 154 0.63 35.49 -8.60
CA ARG A 154 -0.52 34.63 -8.28
C ARG A 154 -0.17 33.53 -7.28
N GLU A 155 1.03 32.97 -7.38
CA GLU A 155 1.48 31.83 -6.57
C GLU A 155 2.15 32.27 -5.26
N TYR A 156 2.55 33.55 -5.14
CA TYR A 156 3.29 34.07 -4.00
C TYR A 156 2.61 33.85 -2.64
N PRO A 157 1.29 34.08 -2.45
CA PRO A 157 0.66 33.89 -1.14
C PRO A 157 0.79 32.45 -0.63
N ARG A 158 0.59 31.47 -1.52
CA ARG A 158 0.69 30.04 -1.20
C ARG A 158 2.15 29.61 -1.03
N LEU A 159 3.04 30.12 -1.88
CA LEU A 159 4.48 29.83 -1.83
C LEU A 159 5.12 30.38 -0.55
N GLY A 160 4.81 31.64 -0.21
CA GLY A 160 5.26 32.29 1.01
C GLY A 160 4.80 31.53 2.25
N GLN A 161 3.52 31.10 2.28
CA GLN A 161 3.01 30.29 3.39
C GLN A 161 3.73 28.94 3.50
N MET A 162 3.99 28.25 2.39
CA MET A 162 4.75 26.99 2.41
C MET A 162 6.15 27.17 2.99
N ILE A 163 6.87 28.23 2.62
CA ILE A 163 8.23 28.49 3.10
C ILE A 163 8.27 28.70 4.62
N VAL A 164 7.22 29.31 5.18
CA VAL A 164 7.07 29.51 6.63
C VAL A 164 6.67 28.21 7.32
N ASP A 165 5.66 27.50 6.80
CA ASP A 165 5.16 26.26 7.38
C ASP A 165 6.24 25.17 7.48
N TYR A 166 7.13 25.09 6.49
CA TYR A 166 8.21 24.10 6.41
C TYR A 166 9.58 24.68 6.78
N GLU A 167 9.63 25.76 7.57
CA GLU A 167 10.89 26.28 8.10
C GLU A 167 11.61 25.23 8.97
N ASN A 168 10.84 24.44 9.75
CA ASN A 168 11.29 23.17 10.31
C ASN A 168 10.54 22.00 9.62
N PRO A 169 11.10 21.43 8.54
CA PRO A 169 10.37 20.53 7.66
C PRO A 169 9.97 19.23 8.35
N LEU A 170 10.86 18.59 9.09
CA LEU A 170 10.56 17.31 9.75
C LEU A 170 9.48 17.47 10.82
N LYS A 171 9.52 18.54 11.62
CA LYS A 171 8.47 18.81 12.61
C LYS A 171 7.10 18.96 11.94
N LYS A 172 7.02 19.76 10.87
CA LYS A 172 5.77 19.98 10.13
C LYS A 172 5.26 18.69 9.48
N MET A 173 6.16 17.90 8.90
CA MET A 173 5.82 16.66 8.22
C MET A 173 5.36 15.57 9.21
N MET A 174 5.91 15.50 10.43
CA MET A 174 5.41 14.57 11.45
C MET A 174 3.92 14.81 11.76
N GLU A 175 3.49 16.06 11.84
CA GLU A 175 2.07 16.42 12.02
C GLU A 175 1.23 16.10 10.78
N GLU A 176 1.76 16.36 9.58
CA GLU A 176 1.09 16.08 8.29
C GLU A 176 0.91 14.58 8.03
N PHE A 177 1.82 13.74 8.52
CA PHE A 177 1.82 12.29 8.27
C PHE A 177 1.03 11.46 9.27
N VAL A 178 0.43 12.07 10.31
CA VAL A 178 -0.47 11.38 11.24
C VAL A 178 -1.58 10.57 10.54
N PRO A 179 -2.36 11.11 9.57
CA PRO A 179 -3.37 10.32 8.85
C PRO A 179 -2.77 9.24 7.92
N HIS A 180 -1.49 9.34 7.58
CA HIS A 180 -0.78 8.38 6.71
C HIS A 180 -0.01 7.32 7.52
N SER A 181 -0.03 7.40 8.85
CA SER A 181 0.79 6.58 9.73
C SER A 181 0.56 5.08 9.51
N LYS A 182 -0.69 4.64 9.31
CA LYS A 182 -1.01 3.21 9.13
C LYS A 182 -0.42 2.62 7.85
N SER A 183 -0.67 3.25 6.70
CA SER A 183 -0.15 2.76 5.41
C SER A 183 1.38 2.81 5.36
N LEU A 184 1.97 3.86 5.94
CA LEU A 184 3.42 4.01 6.03
C LEU A 184 4.03 2.97 6.98
N SER A 185 3.46 2.73 8.16
CA SER A 185 3.98 1.72 9.09
C SER A 185 3.91 0.32 8.49
N ASP A 186 2.82 -0.04 7.81
CA ASP A 186 2.67 -1.36 7.19
C ASP A 186 3.73 -1.59 6.11
N ALA A 187 3.94 -0.57 5.25
CA ALA A 187 4.98 -0.61 4.23
C ALA A 187 6.39 -0.74 4.84
N LEU A 188 6.70 0.00 5.91
CA LEU A 188 7.99 -0.06 6.57
C LEU A 188 8.23 -1.37 7.33
N ILE A 189 7.22 -1.88 8.04
CA ILE A 189 7.30 -3.14 8.79
C ILE A 189 7.53 -4.31 7.82
N SER A 190 6.99 -4.27 6.59
CA SER A 190 7.28 -5.29 5.57
C SER A 190 8.77 -5.43 5.25
N LEU A 191 9.58 -4.38 5.46
CA LEU A 191 11.03 -4.41 5.26
C LEU A 191 11.74 -5.29 6.29
N GLN A 192 11.08 -5.69 7.38
CA GLN A 192 11.61 -6.64 8.37
C GLN A 192 12.05 -7.97 7.72
N MET A 193 11.39 -8.39 6.62
CA MET A 193 11.74 -9.63 5.91
C MET A 193 12.97 -9.48 4.99
N VAL A 194 13.46 -8.25 4.78
CA VAL A 194 14.52 -7.97 3.79
C VAL A 194 15.71 -7.26 4.43
N TYR A 195 15.49 -6.15 5.12
CA TYR A 195 16.56 -5.27 5.60
C TYR A 195 17.52 -5.97 6.58
N PRO A 196 17.04 -6.69 7.61
CA PRO A 196 17.95 -7.37 8.55
C PRO A 196 18.83 -8.42 7.89
N ARG A 197 18.26 -9.27 7.01
CA ARG A 197 19.02 -10.31 6.28
C ARG A 197 19.96 -9.74 5.20
N ARG A 198 19.71 -8.53 4.72
CA ARG A 198 20.59 -7.81 3.79
C ARG A 198 21.68 -7.01 4.50
N ASN A 199 21.46 -6.63 5.76
CA ASN A 199 22.37 -5.84 6.58
C ASN A 199 23.27 -6.69 7.50
N LEU A 200 23.80 -7.81 7.00
CA LEU A 200 24.64 -8.73 7.77
C LEU A 200 26.13 -8.34 7.78
N SER A 201 26.90 -8.85 8.72
CA SER A 201 28.35 -8.63 8.79
C SER A 201 29.11 -9.44 7.73
N ALA A 202 30.37 -9.07 7.48
CA ALA A 202 31.24 -9.81 6.57
C ALA A 202 31.50 -11.26 7.03
N ASP A 203 31.52 -11.52 8.35
CA ASP A 203 31.66 -12.89 8.88
C ASP A 203 30.44 -13.75 8.57
N GLN A 204 29.25 -13.19 8.70
CA GLN A 204 28.02 -13.87 8.31
C GLN A 204 27.98 -14.14 6.81
N TRP A 205 28.47 -13.20 5.98
CA TRP A 205 28.61 -13.41 4.53
C TRP A 205 29.61 -14.51 4.19
N ARG A 206 30.73 -14.62 4.92
CA ARG A 206 31.69 -15.73 4.79
C ARG A 206 31.06 -17.06 5.15
N ASN A 207 30.33 -17.13 6.27
CA ASN A 207 29.66 -18.35 6.72
C ASN A 207 28.61 -18.83 5.70
N ALA A 208 27.90 -17.89 5.05
CA ALA A 208 26.94 -18.19 4.00
C ALA A 208 27.56 -18.40 2.61
N GLN A 209 28.89 -18.24 2.47
CA GLN A 209 29.61 -18.26 1.19
C GLN A 209 28.92 -17.39 0.11
N LEU A 210 28.49 -16.19 0.52
CA LEU A 210 27.67 -15.30 -0.29
C LEU A 210 28.36 -14.94 -1.63
N LEU A 211 27.61 -15.01 -2.74
CA LEU A 211 28.07 -14.78 -4.12
C LEU A 211 29.05 -15.82 -4.71
N SER A 212 29.43 -16.87 -3.96
CA SER A 212 30.32 -17.89 -4.53
C SER A 212 29.58 -18.77 -5.55
N LEU A 213 30.22 -18.99 -6.71
CA LEU A 213 29.72 -19.91 -7.74
C LEU A 213 30.30 -21.33 -7.60
N ILE A 214 31.35 -21.48 -6.79
CA ILE A 214 32.13 -22.71 -6.64
C ILE A 214 31.93 -23.39 -5.29
N SER A 215 31.18 -22.78 -4.37
CA SER A 215 30.81 -23.39 -3.09
C SER A 215 30.02 -24.69 -3.25
N ALA A 216 29.14 -24.75 -4.25
CA ALA A 216 28.36 -25.93 -4.60
C ALA A 216 28.42 -26.19 -6.13
N PRO A 217 29.50 -26.83 -6.64
CA PRO A 217 29.75 -26.98 -8.07
C PRO A 217 28.62 -27.70 -8.84
N SER A 218 27.91 -28.62 -8.18
CA SER A 218 26.74 -29.32 -8.74
C SER A 218 25.57 -28.40 -9.09
N THR A 219 25.49 -27.21 -8.49
CA THR A 219 24.40 -26.24 -8.68
C THR A 219 24.76 -25.11 -9.64
N MET A 220 25.92 -25.18 -10.30
CA MET A 220 26.44 -24.13 -11.17
C MET A 220 25.52 -23.84 -12.36
N LEU A 221 24.80 -24.85 -12.88
CA LEU A 221 23.84 -24.70 -13.97
C LEU A 221 22.44 -24.26 -13.50
N ASN A 222 22.13 -24.39 -12.21
CA ASN A 222 20.82 -24.06 -11.67
C ASN A 222 20.61 -22.54 -11.67
N PRO A 223 19.42 -22.04 -12.03
CA PRO A 223 19.13 -20.61 -11.94
C PRO A 223 19.23 -20.14 -10.49
N ALA A 224 19.95 -19.04 -10.27
CA ALA A 224 19.93 -18.33 -9.00
C ALA A 224 18.61 -17.56 -8.88
N GLN A 225 17.72 -18.03 -8.01
CA GLN A 225 16.38 -17.48 -7.85
C GLN A 225 15.93 -17.38 -6.39
N SER A 226 15.01 -16.45 -6.15
CA SER A 226 14.27 -16.29 -4.89
C SER A 226 12.88 -15.74 -5.19
N ASP A 227 11.92 -15.97 -4.30
CA ASP A 227 10.56 -15.44 -4.46
C ASP A 227 10.53 -13.90 -4.40
N THR A 228 11.60 -13.30 -3.87
CA THR A 228 11.78 -11.85 -3.74
C THR A 228 12.94 -11.31 -4.57
N MET A 229 13.11 -11.78 -5.82
CA MET A 229 14.14 -11.32 -6.77
C MET A 229 14.50 -9.82 -6.67
N PRO A 230 13.55 -8.85 -6.77
CA PRO A 230 13.89 -7.43 -6.73
C PRO A 230 14.46 -6.95 -5.37
N CYS A 231 14.16 -7.67 -4.29
CA CYS A 231 14.66 -7.37 -2.96
C CYS A 231 16.12 -7.80 -2.78
N GLU A 232 16.62 -8.77 -3.56
CA GLU A 232 17.99 -9.27 -3.42
C GLU A 232 19.05 -8.25 -3.86
N TYR A 233 18.72 -7.39 -4.82
CA TYR A 233 19.61 -6.33 -5.32
C TYR A 233 19.08 -4.93 -5.02
N LEU A 234 18.00 -4.79 -4.26
CA LEU A 234 17.54 -3.48 -3.76
C LEU A 234 18.66 -2.83 -2.94
N SER A 235 18.90 -1.54 -3.17
CA SER A 235 19.94 -0.80 -2.47
C SER A 235 19.67 -0.76 -0.98
N LEU A 236 20.66 -1.16 -0.18
CA LEU A 236 20.61 -1.10 1.27
C LEU A 236 20.55 0.36 1.74
N ASP A 237 21.24 1.26 1.04
CA ASP A 237 21.22 2.71 1.30
C ASP A 237 19.82 3.32 1.13
N ALA A 238 19.09 2.89 0.10
CA ALA A 238 17.70 3.33 -0.11
C ALA A 238 16.78 2.85 1.02
N MET A 239 16.88 1.56 1.39
CA MET A 239 16.09 0.99 2.49
C MET A 239 16.40 1.66 3.83
N GLU A 240 17.67 1.96 4.10
CA GLU A 240 18.10 2.66 5.31
C GLU A 240 17.46 4.07 5.39
N LYS A 241 17.44 4.81 4.28
CA LYS A 241 16.71 6.10 4.19
C LYS A 241 15.21 5.94 4.44
N TRP A 242 14.59 4.91 3.84
CA TRP A 242 13.16 4.63 4.03
C TRP A 242 12.84 4.37 5.50
N ILE A 243 13.63 3.52 6.18
CA ILE A 243 13.45 3.17 7.59
C ILE A 243 13.66 4.38 8.50
N ILE A 244 14.76 5.12 8.32
CA ILE A 244 15.11 6.22 9.23
C ILE A 244 14.10 7.36 9.13
N PHE A 245 13.84 7.89 7.94
CA PHE A 245 12.90 8.99 7.79
C PHE A 245 11.44 8.52 7.94
N GLY A 246 11.10 7.35 7.42
CA GLY A 246 9.74 6.81 7.49
C GLY A 246 9.25 6.67 8.92
N PHE A 247 10.04 6.06 9.82
CA PHE A 247 9.66 5.95 11.22
C PHE A 247 9.73 7.26 12.01
N ILE A 248 10.50 8.26 11.55
CA ILE A 248 10.39 9.63 12.11
C ILE A 248 9.02 10.23 11.73
N LEU A 249 8.56 10.06 10.49
CA LEU A 249 7.25 10.57 10.04
C LEU A 249 6.07 9.88 10.75
N CYS A 250 6.12 8.57 10.95
CA CYS A 250 5.11 7.81 11.71
C CYS A 250 5.55 7.49 13.14
N HIS A 251 6.21 8.44 13.82
CA HIS A 251 6.86 8.23 15.13
C HIS A 251 5.99 7.60 16.23
N GLY A 252 4.66 7.73 16.18
CA GLY A 252 3.75 7.05 17.11
C GLY A 252 3.97 5.54 17.18
N ILE A 253 4.31 4.91 16.06
CA ILE A 253 4.51 3.45 15.97
C ILE A 253 5.73 2.97 16.76
N LEU A 254 6.74 3.84 16.95
CA LEU A 254 7.97 3.50 17.70
C LEU A 254 7.72 3.24 19.19
N ASN A 255 6.59 3.70 19.73
CA ASN A 255 6.20 3.43 21.10
C ASN A 255 5.27 2.22 21.25
N SER A 256 4.50 1.89 20.20
CA SER A 256 3.50 0.82 20.24
C SER A 256 4.00 -0.51 19.65
N ASP A 257 4.94 -0.49 18.70
CA ASP A 257 5.41 -1.68 18.00
C ASP A 257 6.93 -1.88 18.19
N VAL A 258 7.28 -3.02 18.80
CA VAL A 258 8.67 -3.41 19.07
C VAL A 258 9.42 -3.76 17.78
N THR A 259 8.74 -4.30 16.77
CA THR A 259 9.34 -4.64 15.47
C THR A 259 9.79 -3.38 14.76
N ALA A 260 8.92 -2.37 14.71
CA ALA A 260 9.23 -1.06 14.13
C ALA A 260 10.43 -0.40 14.84
N LEU A 261 10.43 -0.43 16.18
CA LEU A 261 11.54 0.12 16.96
C LEU A 261 12.86 -0.59 16.69
N ASN A 262 12.89 -1.92 16.69
CA ASN A 262 14.11 -2.69 16.46
C ASN A 262 14.66 -2.46 15.05
N LEU A 263 13.77 -2.40 14.06
CA LEU A 263 14.14 -2.11 12.68
C LEU A 263 14.75 -0.70 12.54
N TRP A 264 14.16 0.29 13.23
CA TRP A 264 14.68 1.65 13.28
C TRP A 264 16.05 1.72 13.98
N LYS A 265 16.20 1.07 15.15
CA LYS A 265 17.48 1.01 15.88
C LYS A 265 18.59 0.36 15.03
N LEU A 266 18.28 -0.74 14.32
CA LEU A 266 19.24 -1.40 13.43
C LEU A 266 19.76 -0.45 12.34
N ALA A 267 18.88 0.36 11.75
CA ALA A 267 19.27 1.38 10.78
C ALA A 267 20.09 2.51 11.42
N LEU A 268 19.71 2.98 12.61
CA LEU A 268 20.45 4.00 13.35
C LEU A 268 21.86 3.55 13.76
N GLN A 269 22.11 2.27 13.92
CA GLN A 269 23.43 1.70 14.24
C GLN A 269 24.32 1.55 12.99
N SER A 270 23.74 1.57 11.80
CA SER A 270 24.43 1.26 10.54
C SER A 270 25.13 2.47 9.91
N SER A 271 24.57 3.68 10.08
CA SER A 271 25.14 4.91 9.53
C SER A 271 25.13 6.05 10.53
N SER A 272 26.07 6.99 10.38
CA SER A 272 26.11 8.27 11.11
C SER A 272 25.47 9.41 10.33
N CYS A 273 25.54 9.36 9.00
CA CYS A 273 24.88 10.30 8.11
C CYS A 273 24.25 9.59 6.89
N LEU A 274 23.18 10.19 6.35
CA LEU A 274 22.51 9.76 5.12
C LEU A 274 22.73 10.77 4.00
N SER A 275 22.70 10.31 2.75
CA SER A 275 22.64 11.21 1.59
C SER A 275 21.22 11.76 1.44
N LEU A 276 21.03 13.08 1.55
CA LEU A 276 19.79 13.74 1.12
C LEU A 276 19.71 13.64 -0.40
N PHE A 277 20.69 14.24 -1.07
CA PHE A 277 20.86 14.20 -2.51
C PHE A 277 22.33 14.50 -2.87
N ARG A 278 22.97 13.60 -3.65
CA ARG A 278 24.39 13.68 -4.01
C ARG A 278 25.29 13.76 -2.76
N ASP A 279 26.06 14.83 -2.62
CA ASP A 279 27.00 15.11 -1.52
C ASP A 279 26.35 15.83 -0.34
N GLU A 280 25.09 16.28 -0.44
CA GLU A 280 24.38 16.87 0.70
C GLU A 280 23.99 15.77 1.69
N VAL A 281 24.58 15.79 2.88
CA VAL A 281 24.34 14.78 3.93
C VAL A 281 23.42 15.25 5.04
N PHE A 282 22.74 14.32 5.70
CA PHE A 282 21.91 14.52 6.89
C PHE A 282 22.49 13.74 8.07
N HIS A 283 22.88 14.43 9.13
CA HIS A 283 23.38 13.82 10.37
C HIS A 283 22.21 13.28 11.20
N ILE A 284 22.10 11.96 11.26
CA ILE A 284 20.87 11.27 11.67
C ILE A 284 20.55 11.54 13.13
N HIS A 285 21.47 11.17 14.03
CA HIS A 285 21.20 11.13 15.46
C HIS A 285 20.98 12.51 16.04
N LYS A 286 21.75 13.52 15.60
CA LYS A 286 21.62 14.89 16.08
C LYS A 286 20.25 15.48 15.71
N ALA A 287 19.87 15.37 14.44
CA ALA A 287 18.59 15.88 13.98
C ALA A 287 17.41 15.12 14.60
N ALA A 288 17.50 13.79 14.77
CA ALA A 288 16.48 13.01 15.44
C ALA A 288 16.34 13.40 16.92
N GLU A 289 17.45 13.54 17.66
CA GLU A 289 17.45 13.98 19.05
C GLU A 289 16.78 15.35 19.21
N ASP A 290 17.16 16.33 18.38
CA ASP A 290 16.58 17.68 18.41
C ASP A 290 15.07 17.69 18.13
N LEU A 291 14.56 16.75 17.33
CA LEU A 291 13.12 16.58 17.10
C LEU A 291 12.43 15.98 18.33
N PHE A 292 12.93 14.85 18.84
CA PHE A 292 12.26 14.08 19.89
C PHE A 292 12.33 14.74 21.27
N VAL A 293 13.35 15.57 21.56
CA VAL A 293 13.41 16.37 22.80
C VAL A 293 12.20 17.29 22.94
N ASN A 294 11.65 17.76 21.83
CA ASN A 294 10.50 18.67 21.80
C ASN A 294 9.14 17.96 21.87
N ILE A 295 9.11 16.62 21.96
CA ILE A 295 7.87 15.83 21.94
C ILE A 295 7.69 15.09 23.25
N ARG A 296 6.57 15.35 23.95
CA ARG A 296 6.23 14.66 25.20
C ARG A 296 6.02 13.16 24.95
N GLY A 297 6.56 12.32 25.85
CA GLY A 297 6.41 10.86 25.78
C GLY A 297 7.52 10.12 25.02
N TYR A 298 8.54 10.82 24.51
CA TYR A 298 9.64 10.22 23.72
C TYR A 298 10.98 10.17 24.43
N ASN A 299 11.04 10.42 25.75
CA ASN A 299 12.28 10.41 26.53
C ASN A 299 13.05 9.09 26.41
N LYS A 300 12.35 7.94 26.34
CA LYS A 300 12.99 6.64 26.12
C LYS A 300 13.69 6.56 24.75
N ARG A 301 13.08 7.15 23.71
CA ARG A 301 13.63 7.16 22.34
C ARG A 301 14.87 8.03 22.22
N ILE A 302 14.99 9.09 23.01
CA ILE A 302 16.22 9.89 23.09
C ILE A 302 17.40 9.03 23.57
N ASN A 303 17.18 8.16 24.56
CA ASN A 303 18.21 7.23 25.02
C ASN A 303 18.57 6.20 23.93
N ASP A 304 17.59 5.65 23.23
CA ASP A 304 17.83 4.75 22.10
C ASP A 304 18.68 5.41 21.00
N ILE A 305 18.40 6.68 20.66
CA ILE A 305 19.16 7.43 19.65
C ILE A 305 20.62 7.61 20.10
N ARG A 306 20.85 7.94 21.38
CA ARG A 306 22.21 8.14 21.92
C ARG A 306 23.01 6.83 21.93
N GLU A 307 22.39 5.73 22.35
CA GLU A 307 22.98 4.39 22.29
C GLU A 307 23.35 4.01 20.85
N CYS A 308 22.42 4.19 19.91
CA CYS A 308 22.67 3.86 18.49
C CYS A 308 23.74 4.76 17.87
N LYS A 309 23.83 6.04 18.28
CA LYS A 309 24.88 6.97 17.86
C LYS A 309 26.25 6.47 18.27
N GLU A 310 26.41 6.04 19.52
CA GLU A 310 27.66 5.51 20.02
C GLU A 310 28.07 4.22 19.30
N ALA A 311 27.11 3.32 19.08
CA ALA A 311 27.32 2.09 18.31
C ALA A 311 27.74 2.39 16.85
N ALA A 312 27.07 3.32 16.16
CA ALA A 312 27.41 3.70 14.79
C ALA A 312 28.81 4.30 14.69
N VAL A 313 29.16 5.21 15.60
CA VAL A 313 30.47 5.89 15.62
C VAL A 313 31.62 4.95 16.04
N SER A 314 31.32 3.86 16.75
CA SER A 314 32.34 2.92 17.24
C SER A 314 32.51 1.69 16.36
N HIS A 315 31.42 1.16 15.76
CA HIS A 315 31.44 -0.14 15.09
C HIS A 315 31.09 -0.10 13.59
N ALA A 316 30.32 0.88 13.11
CA ALA A 316 29.92 0.89 11.69
C ALA A 316 31.13 1.01 10.75
N GLY A 317 32.11 1.86 11.10
CA GLY A 317 33.33 2.06 10.31
C GLY A 317 34.12 0.77 10.06
N SER A 318 34.32 -0.06 11.10
CA SER A 318 35.01 -1.34 10.98
C SER A 318 34.16 -2.39 10.26
N MET A 319 32.85 -2.43 10.53
CA MET A 319 31.92 -3.35 9.88
C MET A 319 31.93 -3.16 8.35
N HIS A 320 31.77 -1.92 7.87
CA HIS A 320 31.84 -1.60 6.44
C HIS A 320 33.23 -1.83 5.84
N ARG A 321 34.31 -1.62 6.60
CA ARG A 321 35.68 -1.96 6.17
C ARG A 321 35.82 -3.46 5.87
N GLU A 322 35.27 -4.32 6.72
CA GLU A 322 35.30 -5.76 6.50
C GLU A 322 34.39 -6.21 5.35
N ARG A 323 33.22 -5.58 5.16
CA ARG A 323 32.37 -5.82 3.99
C ARG A 323 33.10 -5.55 2.68
N ARG A 324 33.83 -4.44 2.57
CA ARG A 324 34.63 -4.13 1.38
C ARG A 324 35.74 -5.15 1.12
N LYS A 325 36.41 -5.64 2.17
CA LYS A 325 37.40 -6.73 2.03
C LYS A 325 36.75 -8.00 1.48
N PHE A 326 35.61 -8.41 2.02
CA PHE A 326 34.87 -9.58 1.53
C PHE A 326 34.46 -9.40 0.06
N LEU A 327 33.86 -8.25 -0.27
CA LEU A 327 33.37 -7.99 -1.63
C LEU A 327 34.48 -7.96 -2.66
N ARG A 328 35.69 -7.48 -2.35
CA ARG A 328 36.83 -7.56 -3.28
C ARG A 328 37.12 -9.00 -3.69
N SER A 329 37.22 -9.91 -2.73
CA SER A 329 37.45 -11.33 -3.01
C SER A 329 36.28 -11.96 -3.76
N ALA A 330 35.04 -11.70 -3.33
CA ALA A 330 33.84 -12.27 -3.93
C ALA A 330 33.63 -11.78 -5.38
N LEU A 331 33.80 -10.48 -5.65
CA LEU A 331 33.65 -9.91 -6.99
C LEU A 331 34.78 -10.37 -7.93
N LYS A 332 36.00 -10.53 -7.41
CA LYS A 332 37.13 -11.08 -8.17
C LYS A 332 36.86 -12.52 -8.62
N GLU A 333 36.46 -13.39 -7.69
CA GLU A 333 36.08 -14.77 -8.00
C GLU A 333 34.94 -14.80 -9.03
N LEU A 334 33.86 -14.08 -8.75
CA LEU A 334 32.68 -14.02 -9.60
C LEU A 334 33.01 -13.54 -11.02
N ALA A 335 33.75 -12.43 -11.14
CA ALA A 335 34.12 -11.88 -12.44
C ALA A 335 35.03 -12.83 -13.24
N THR A 336 35.96 -13.52 -12.55
CA THR A 336 36.89 -14.46 -13.20
C THR A 336 36.14 -15.69 -13.71
N VAL A 337 35.29 -16.31 -12.88
CA VAL A 337 34.49 -17.49 -13.27
C VAL A 337 33.54 -17.16 -14.43
N LEU A 338 32.90 -15.98 -14.40
CA LEU A 338 32.02 -15.55 -15.49
C LEU A 338 32.77 -15.21 -16.78
N SER A 339 34.04 -14.79 -16.68
CA SER A 339 34.88 -14.55 -17.85
C SER A 339 35.30 -15.86 -18.52
N ASP A 340 35.58 -16.91 -17.73
CA ASP A 340 35.94 -18.25 -18.22
C ASP A 340 34.71 -18.96 -18.81
N GLN A 341 33.56 -18.86 -18.14
CA GLN A 341 32.29 -19.45 -18.59
C GLN A 341 31.18 -18.39 -18.75
N PRO A 342 31.18 -17.62 -19.86
CA PRO A 342 30.16 -16.60 -20.11
C PRO A 342 28.73 -17.12 -20.17
N GLY A 343 28.54 -18.41 -20.46
CA GLY A 343 27.23 -19.07 -20.47
C GLY A 343 26.49 -19.00 -19.13
N LEU A 344 27.22 -18.90 -18.01
CA LEU A 344 26.65 -18.79 -16.67
C LEU A 344 25.92 -17.46 -16.43
N LEU A 345 26.16 -16.44 -17.26
CA LEU A 345 25.46 -15.15 -17.16
C LEU A 345 23.94 -15.29 -17.36
N GLY A 346 23.47 -16.37 -17.99
CA GLY A 346 22.06 -16.73 -18.01
C GLY A 346 21.54 -17.10 -16.61
N PRO A 347 21.86 -18.30 -16.10
CA PRO A 347 21.34 -18.78 -14.81
C PRO A 347 21.79 -17.95 -13.60
N LYS A 348 22.95 -17.28 -13.65
CA LYS A 348 23.54 -16.55 -12.52
C LYS A 348 23.48 -15.03 -12.64
N ALA A 349 22.62 -14.49 -13.51
CA ALA A 349 22.47 -13.04 -13.67
C ALA A 349 22.16 -12.32 -12.34
N LEU A 350 21.38 -12.96 -11.45
CA LEU A 350 21.02 -12.41 -10.15
C LEU A 350 22.27 -12.06 -9.32
N PHE A 351 23.27 -12.96 -9.29
CA PHE A 351 24.49 -12.74 -8.51
C PHE A 351 25.29 -11.55 -9.02
N VAL A 352 25.30 -11.31 -10.34
CA VAL A 352 25.94 -10.13 -10.93
C VAL A 352 25.29 -8.83 -10.40
N PHE A 353 23.96 -8.76 -10.42
CA PHE A 353 23.26 -7.55 -9.95
C PHE A 353 23.32 -7.38 -8.43
N MET A 354 23.30 -8.47 -7.65
CA MET A 354 23.56 -8.43 -6.21
C MET A 354 24.96 -7.89 -5.91
N ALA A 355 25.99 -8.44 -6.55
CA ALA A 355 27.38 -8.03 -6.38
C ALA A 355 27.60 -6.55 -6.70
N LEU A 356 27.06 -6.08 -7.84
CA LEU A 356 27.11 -4.67 -8.22
C LEU A 356 26.38 -3.77 -7.21
N SER A 357 25.22 -4.20 -6.71
CA SER A 357 24.44 -3.43 -5.74
C SER A 357 25.18 -3.31 -4.40
N PHE A 358 25.71 -4.41 -3.87
CA PHE A 358 26.41 -4.44 -2.58
C PHE A 358 27.70 -3.61 -2.64
N ALA A 359 28.50 -3.78 -3.70
CA ALA A 359 29.72 -3.00 -3.87
C ALA A 359 29.44 -1.50 -4.04
N ARG A 360 28.39 -1.14 -4.82
CA ARG A 360 27.97 0.26 -4.96
C ARG A 360 27.58 0.86 -3.61
N ASP A 361 26.75 0.16 -2.83
CA ASP A 361 26.28 0.62 -1.53
C ASP A 361 27.45 0.87 -0.56
N GLU A 362 28.45 -0.01 -0.52
CA GLU A 362 29.64 0.16 0.31
C GLU A 362 30.54 1.34 -0.13
N ILE A 363 30.62 1.61 -1.44
CA ILE A 363 31.38 2.76 -1.98
C ILE A 363 30.71 4.08 -1.59
N ILE A 364 29.40 4.22 -1.82
CA ILE A 364 28.69 5.46 -1.49
C ILE A 364 28.59 5.69 0.02
N TRP A 365 28.57 4.60 0.81
CA TRP A 365 28.66 4.67 2.27
C TRP A 365 30.00 5.21 2.72
N LEU A 366 31.10 4.66 2.18
CA LEU A 366 32.44 5.12 2.50
C LEU A 366 32.64 6.59 2.11
N LEU A 367 32.21 6.98 0.91
CA LEU A 367 32.41 8.32 0.36
C LEU A 367 31.80 9.39 1.27
N ARG A 368 30.53 9.23 1.67
CA ARG A 368 29.87 10.22 2.53
C ARG A 368 30.45 10.24 3.95
N HIS A 369 30.86 9.10 4.51
CA HIS A 369 31.40 9.05 5.87
C HIS A 369 32.83 9.57 5.94
N ALA A 370 33.65 9.33 4.92
CA ALA A 370 35.01 9.85 4.84
C ALA A 370 35.05 11.39 4.84
N ASP A 371 34.11 12.03 4.15
CA ASP A 371 34.06 13.49 4.01
C ASP A 371 33.40 14.20 5.21
N ASN A 372 32.53 13.50 5.97
CA ASN A 372 31.67 14.14 6.96
C ASN A 372 31.87 13.67 8.41
N MET A 373 32.65 12.60 8.64
CA MET A 373 32.89 12.09 9.99
C MET A 373 34.30 12.41 10.48
N PRO A 374 34.47 12.79 11.76
CA PRO A 374 35.80 12.94 12.35
C PRO A 374 36.51 11.59 12.41
N LYS A 375 37.80 11.57 12.09
CA LYS A 375 38.66 10.40 12.15
C LYS A 375 39.16 10.20 13.59
N LYS A 376 38.99 9.00 14.17
CA LYS A 376 39.59 8.63 15.46
C LYS A 376 41.02 8.15 15.27
N SER A 377 41.27 7.41 14.18
CA SER A 377 42.59 6.97 13.75
C SER A 377 42.93 7.50 12.35
N ALA A 378 44.22 7.60 12.01
CA ALA A 378 44.65 8.09 10.69
C ALA A 378 44.12 7.25 9.52
N ASP A 379 43.87 5.95 9.75
CA ASP A 379 43.35 5.00 8.76
C ASP A 379 41.81 4.92 8.73
N ASP A 380 41.11 5.70 9.55
CA ASP A 380 39.64 5.72 9.55
C ASP A 380 39.11 6.27 8.25
N PHE A 381 38.14 5.53 7.68
CA PHE A 381 37.49 5.84 6.40
C PHE A 381 38.45 5.95 5.20
N ILE A 382 39.65 5.39 5.30
CA ILE A 382 40.58 5.27 4.16
C ILE A 382 40.59 3.80 3.69
N ASP A 383 40.35 3.58 2.40
CA ASP A 383 40.51 2.28 1.75
C ASP A 383 41.48 2.38 0.57
N LYS A 384 42.72 1.97 0.79
CA LYS A 384 43.80 1.97 -0.21
C LYS A 384 43.52 1.01 -1.39
N HIS A 385 42.58 0.08 -1.22
CA HIS A 385 42.22 -0.94 -2.21
C HIS A 385 40.85 -0.69 -2.85
N ILE A 386 40.32 0.54 -2.74
CA ILE A 386 39.00 0.87 -3.31
C ILE A 386 38.97 0.73 -4.84
N ALA A 387 40.12 0.99 -5.51
CA ALA A 387 40.26 0.85 -6.95
C ALA A 387 40.05 -0.59 -7.42
N GLU A 388 40.52 -1.59 -6.65
CA GLU A 388 40.31 -3.01 -6.97
C GLU A 388 38.81 -3.37 -6.94
N LEU A 389 38.07 -2.86 -5.96
CA LEU A 389 36.62 -3.09 -5.87
C LEU A 389 35.89 -2.49 -7.09
N ILE A 390 36.22 -1.24 -7.45
CA ILE A 390 35.63 -0.55 -8.60
C ILE A 390 36.00 -1.25 -9.92
N PHE A 391 37.23 -1.72 -10.04
CA PHE A 391 37.70 -2.46 -11.22
C PHE A 391 36.85 -3.70 -11.47
N TYR A 392 36.65 -4.56 -10.46
CA TYR A 392 35.82 -5.76 -10.65
C TYR A 392 34.33 -5.45 -10.86
N MET A 393 33.83 -4.32 -10.38
CA MET A 393 32.49 -3.85 -10.77
C MET A 393 32.43 -3.51 -12.27
N GLU A 394 33.43 -2.84 -12.81
CA GLU A 394 33.49 -2.54 -14.25
C GLU A 394 33.69 -3.80 -15.10
N GLU A 395 34.46 -4.78 -14.64
CA GLU A 395 34.57 -6.09 -15.30
C GLU A 395 33.21 -6.79 -15.40
N LEU A 396 32.46 -6.89 -14.29
CA LEU A 396 31.11 -7.45 -14.30
C LEU A 396 30.17 -6.68 -15.25
N ARG A 397 30.27 -5.34 -15.28
CA ARG A 397 29.50 -4.50 -16.22
C ARG A 397 29.93 -4.76 -17.67
N ALA A 398 31.22 -4.94 -17.94
CA ALA A 398 31.75 -5.27 -19.25
C ALA A 398 31.24 -6.63 -19.72
N HIS A 399 31.21 -7.64 -18.85
CA HIS A 399 30.63 -8.96 -19.16
C HIS A 399 29.15 -8.87 -19.55
N VAL A 400 28.35 -8.11 -18.79
CA VAL A 400 26.92 -7.90 -19.12
C VAL A 400 26.74 -7.19 -20.47
N ARG A 401 27.58 -6.19 -20.78
CA ARG A 401 27.52 -5.49 -22.08
C ARG A 401 27.94 -6.40 -23.24
N LYS A 402 29.04 -7.15 -23.07
CA LYS A 402 29.61 -8.03 -24.11
C LYS A 402 28.75 -9.26 -24.38
N TYR A 403 28.27 -9.90 -23.33
CA TYR A 403 27.50 -11.15 -23.39
C TYR A 403 26.00 -10.94 -23.16
N GLY A 404 25.50 -9.71 -23.31
CA GLY A 404 24.07 -9.40 -23.26
C GLY A 404 23.18 -10.34 -24.10
N PRO A 405 23.58 -10.72 -25.33
CA PRO A 405 22.84 -11.71 -26.12
C PRO A 405 22.69 -13.09 -25.45
N VAL A 406 23.67 -13.52 -24.65
CA VAL A 406 23.62 -14.79 -23.90
C VAL A 406 22.52 -14.71 -22.83
N MET A 407 22.50 -13.62 -22.07
CA MET A 407 21.47 -13.37 -21.06
C MET A 407 20.08 -13.28 -21.69
N GLN A 408 19.96 -12.52 -22.78
CA GLN A 408 18.69 -12.36 -23.51
C GLN A 408 18.16 -13.70 -24.01
N ARG A 409 19.02 -14.53 -24.63
CA ARG A 409 18.64 -15.85 -25.13
C ARG A 409 18.12 -16.73 -23.99
N TYR A 410 18.84 -16.79 -22.87
CA TYR A 410 18.46 -17.58 -21.71
C TYR A 410 17.09 -17.15 -21.15
N TYR A 411 16.91 -15.85 -20.88
CA TYR A 411 15.66 -15.35 -20.30
C TYR A 411 14.48 -15.34 -21.26
N VAL A 412 14.70 -15.22 -22.58
CA VAL A 412 13.63 -15.43 -23.57
C VAL A 412 13.11 -16.86 -23.50
N GLN A 413 14.00 -17.85 -23.46
CA GLN A 413 13.60 -19.26 -23.31
C GLN A 413 12.92 -19.52 -21.96
N TYR A 414 13.40 -18.89 -20.90
CA TYR A 414 12.81 -19.00 -19.56
C TYR A 414 11.38 -18.44 -19.54
N LEU A 415 11.18 -17.26 -20.12
CA LEU A 415 9.88 -16.59 -20.21
C LEU A 415 8.89 -17.38 -21.06
N SER A 416 9.29 -17.81 -22.27
CA SER A 416 8.39 -18.50 -23.20
C SER A 416 8.09 -19.94 -22.80
N GLY A 417 9.03 -20.59 -22.09
CA GLY A 417 8.95 -21.99 -21.72
C GLY A 417 8.39 -22.20 -20.32
N PHE A 418 9.10 -21.74 -19.29
CA PHE A 418 8.75 -22.02 -17.90
C PHE A 418 7.72 -21.02 -17.35
N ASP A 419 8.05 -19.72 -17.38
CA ASP A 419 7.22 -18.71 -16.72
C ASP A 419 5.83 -18.61 -17.35
N ALA A 420 5.72 -18.74 -18.68
CA ALA A 420 4.44 -18.69 -19.37
C ALA A 420 3.50 -19.84 -18.97
N VAL A 421 4.05 -21.05 -18.78
CA VAL A 421 3.27 -22.23 -18.40
C VAL A 421 2.77 -22.10 -16.98
N VAL A 422 3.66 -21.78 -16.03
CA VAL A 422 3.32 -21.61 -14.61
C VAL A 422 2.35 -20.44 -14.42
N LEU A 423 2.58 -19.31 -15.10
CA LEU A 423 1.67 -18.16 -15.04
C LEU A 423 0.29 -18.53 -15.58
N ASN A 424 0.21 -19.22 -16.73
CA ASN A 424 -1.06 -19.63 -17.30
C ASN A 424 -1.82 -20.59 -16.36
N GLU A 425 -1.14 -21.57 -15.77
CA GLU A 425 -1.74 -22.47 -14.78
C GLU A 425 -2.32 -21.69 -13.59
N LEU A 426 -1.56 -20.74 -13.05
CA LEU A 426 -2.04 -19.86 -11.98
C LEU A 426 -3.26 -19.03 -12.39
N VAL A 427 -3.28 -18.50 -13.61
CA VAL A 427 -4.41 -17.71 -14.14
C VAL A 427 -5.67 -18.55 -14.25
N GLN A 428 -5.56 -19.78 -14.79
CA GLN A 428 -6.70 -20.69 -14.96
C GLN A 428 -7.28 -21.16 -13.61
N ASN A 429 -6.44 -21.23 -12.57
CA ASN A 429 -6.86 -21.63 -11.23
C ASN A 429 -7.54 -20.49 -10.42
N LEU A 430 -7.64 -19.28 -10.96
CA LEU A 430 -8.36 -18.18 -10.31
C LEU A 430 -9.87 -18.35 -10.46
N SER A 431 -10.57 -18.54 -9.35
CA SER A 431 -12.03 -18.74 -9.34
C SER A 431 -12.84 -17.49 -9.72
N VAL A 432 -12.32 -16.29 -9.44
CA VAL A 432 -12.95 -15.00 -9.75
C VAL A 432 -11.88 -13.97 -10.07
N CYS A 433 -11.94 -13.38 -11.27
CA CYS A 433 -11.06 -12.28 -11.70
C CYS A 433 -11.92 -11.28 -12.51
N PRO A 434 -11.86 -9.96 -12.24
CA PRO A 434 -12.54 -8.99 -13.07
C PRO A 434 -11.90 -8.91 -14.48
N GLU A 435 -12.66 -8.37 -15.43
CA GLU A 435 -12.33 -8.41 -16.86
C GLU A 435 -11.02 -7.68 -17.17
N ASP A 436 -10.82 -6.50 -16.58
CA ASP A 436 -9.61 -5.68 -16.79
C ASP A 436 -8.34 -6.44 -16.38
N GLU A 437 -8.35 -7.11 -15.22
CA GLU A 437 -7.23 -7.91 -14.73
C GLU A 437 -7.01 -9.18 -15.56
N SER A 438 -8.10 -9.83 -15.97
CA SER A 438 -8.05 -11.03 -16.82
C SER A 438 -7.44 -10.74 -18.19
N ILE A 439 -7.84 -9.63 -18.83
CA ILE A 439 -7.27 -9.15 -20.10
C ILE A 439 -5.76 -8.94 -19.94
N ILE A 440 -5.34 -8.32 -18.84
CA ILE A 440 -3.93 -8.04 -18.60
C ILE A 440 -3.13 -9.34 -18.38
N MET A 441 -3.61 -10.22 -17.52
CA MET A 441 -2.92 -11.48 -17.21
C MET A 441 -2.79 -12.36 -18.45
N SER A 442 -3.86 -12.45 -19.25
CA SER A 442 -3.85 -13.13 -20.54
C SER A 442 -2.87 -12.49 -21.54
N SER A 443 -2.78 -11.16 -21.56
CA SER A 443 -1.82 -10.43 -22.38
C SER A 443 -0.36 -10.75 -22.02
N PHE A 444 -0.05 -11.00 -20.74
CA PHE A 444 1.28 -11.47 -20.33
C PHE A 444 1.59 -12.86 -20.85
N VAL A 445 0.69 -13.83 -20.67
CA VAL A 445 0.87 -15.19 -21.18
C VAL A 445 1.08 -15.16 -22.69
N ASN A 446 0.25 -14.41 -23.42
CA ASN A 446 0.37 -14.25 -24.89
C ASN A 446 1.71 -13.60 -25.29
N THR A 447 2.14 -12.57 -24.57
CA THR A 447 3.42 -11.91 -24.85
C THR A 447 4.58 -12.88 -24.61
N MET A 448 4.58 -13.59 -23.48
CA MET A 448 5.67 -14.49 -23.09
C MET A 448 5.79 -15.68 -24.04
N THR A 449 4.67 -16.32 -24.41
CA THR A 449 4.65 -17.45 -25.36
C THR A 449 5.08 -17.05 -26.77
N SER A 450 4.85 -15.79 -27.18
CA SER A 450 5.25 -15.30 -28.51
C SER A 450 6.76 -15.06 -28.67
N LEU A 451 7.53 -15.06 -27.57
CA LEU A 451 8.97 -14.85 -27.61
C LEU A 451 9.69 -16.10 -28.16
N SER A 452 10.65 -15.92 -29.06
CA SER A 452 11.45 -17.03 -29.59
C SER A 452 12.91 -16.63 -29.87
N VAL A 453 13.80 -17.62 -29.77
CA VAL A 453 15.26 -17.43 -29.99
C VAL A 453 15.58 -17.03 -31.44
N LYS A 454 14.70 -17.31 -32.41
CA LYS A 454 14.89 -16.94 -33.83
C LYS A 454 14.88 -15.42 -34.08
N GLN A 455 14.40 -14.60 -33.14
CA GLN A 455 14.41 -13.13 -33.27
C GLN A 455 15.81 -12.49 -33.04
N GLY A 456 16.86 -13.30 -32.89
CA GLY A 456 18.22 -12.92 -32.47
C GLY A 456 19.13 -12.17 -33.45
N LYS A 457 18.63 -11.51 -34.50
CA LYS A 457 19.43 -10.50 -35.25
C LYS A 457 18.97 -9.06 -35.06
N SER A 458 17.81 -8.85 -34.45
CA SER A 458 17.35 -7.56 -33.96
C SER A 458 16.13 -7.79 -33.07
N VAL A 459 16.34 -8.27 -31.85
CA VAL A 459 15.29 -8.13 -30.83
C VAL A 459 15.24 -6.64 -30.48
N GLN A 460 14.55 -5.85 -31.31
CA GLN A 460 14.00 -4.60 -30.83
C GLN A 460 12.99 -5.01 -29.76
N MET A 461 13.41 -4.99 -28.49
CA MET A 461 12.49 -4.96 -27.36
C MET A 461 11.68 -3.66 -27.46
N LYS A 462 10.68 -3.63 -28.34
CA LYS A 462 9.67 -2.56 -28.38
C LYS A 462 8.85 -2.68 -27.10
N SER A 463 9.26 -1.87 -26.11
CA SER A 463 8.60 -1.52 -24.86
C SER A 463 8.31 -2.62 -23.82
N SER A 464 9.36 -3.16 -23.19
CA SER A 464 9.24 -3.82 -21.87
C SER A 464 8.75 -2.86 -20.76
N SER A 465 8.81 -1.55 -21.00
CA SER A 465 8.23 -0.51 -20.13
C SER A 465 6.71 -0.62 -20.00
N LYS A 466 6.00 -1.00 -21.09
CA LYS A 466 4.54 -1.19 -21.04
C LYS A 466 4.22 -2.40 -20.16
N SER A 467 4.85 -3.55 -20.39
CA SER A 467 4.61 -4.76 -19.60
C SER A 467 4.93 -4.56 -18.11
N ARG A 468 6.01 -3.84 -17.76
CA ARG A 468 6.32 -3.52 -16.35
C ARG A 468 5.32 -2.57 -15.71
N LEU A 469 4.88 -1.53 -16.42
CA LEU A 469 3.84 -0.63 -15.95
C LEU A 469 2.51 -1.38 -15.78
N ILE A 470 2.22 -2.31 -16.68
CA ILE A 470 1.05 -3.19 -16.64
C ILE A 470 1.15 -4.19 -15.46
N THR A 471 2.34 -4.70 -15.12
CA THR A 471 2.52 -5.55 -13.92
C THR A 471 2.32 -4.73 -12.65
N LEU A 472 2.73 -3.46 -12.68
CA LEU A 472 2.46 -2.48 -11.63
C LEU A 472 0.95 -2.26 -11.47
N LYS A 473 0.21 -2.13 -12.59
CA LYS A 473 -1.26 -2.02 -12.59
C LYS A 473 -1.95 -3.28 -12.05
N LEU A 474 -1.48 -4.47 -12.40
CA LEU A 474 -2.01 -5.72 -11.85
C LEU A 474 -1.72 -5.91 -10.37
N ARG A 475 -0.54 -5.48 -9.90
CA ARG A 475 -0.28 -5.45 -8.45
C ARG A 475 -1.18 -4.46 -7.74
N LEU A 476 -1.53 -3.33 -8.36
CA LEU A 476 -2.47 -2.36 -7.80
C LEU A 476 -3.90 -2.86 -7.78
N SER A 477 -4.39 -3.50 -8.85
CA SER A 477 -5.70 -4.13 -8.83
C SER A 477 -5.75 -5.35 -7.92
N GLY A 478 -4.63 -6.08 -7.76
CA GLY A 478 -4.48 -7.16 -6.81
C GLY A 478 -4.34 -6.70 -5.35
N VAL A 479 -3.78 -5.51 -5.09
CA VAL A 479 -3.68 -4.91 -3.73
C VAL A 479 -4.97 -4.18 -3.34
N LEU A 480 -5.58 -3.42 -4.25
CA LEU A 480 -6.97 -2.95 -4.12
C LEU A 480 -7.95 -4.13 -4.12
N GLY A 481 -7.58 -5.24 -4.77
CA GLY A 481 -8.24 -6.54 -4.72
C GLY A 481 -7.94 -7.31 -3.42
N SER A 482 -6.84 -7.02 -2.74
CA SER A 482 -6.57 -7.52 -1.39
C SER A 482 -7.33 -6.73 -0.34
N GLU A 483 -7.76 -5.49 -0.64
CA GLU A 483 -8.85 -4.84 0.10
C GLU A 483 -10.23 -5.48 -0.20
N ILE A 484 -10.38 -6.26 -1.28
CA ILE A 484 -11.52 -7.18 -1.49
C ILE A 484 -11.38 -8.44 -0.60
N PHE A 485 -10.20 -8.71 -0.03
CA PHE A 485 -9.99 -9.77 0.97
C PHE A 485 -9.82 -9.26 2.41
N SER A 486 -9.65 -7.96 2.63
CA SER A 486 -10.05 -7.36 3.90
C SER A 486 -11.56 -7.53 4.00
N LEU A 487 -12.09 -8.13 5.08
CA LEU A 487 -13.53 -8.33 5.21
C LEU A 487 -14.23 -6.97 5.18
N ASN A 488 -14.66 -6.56 3.99
CA ASN A 488 -15.41 -5.34 3.76
C ASN A 488 -16.86 -5.64 4.10
N PRO A 489 -17.49 -4.93 5.06
CA PRO A 489 -18.90 -5.11 5.41
C PRO A 489 -19.83 -5.13 4.19
N ILE A 490 -19.52 -4.31 3.18
CA ILE A 490 -20.30 -4.21 1.94
C ILE A 490 -20.14 -5.47 1.07
N LEU A 491 -18.94 -6.05 1.02
CA LEU A 491 -18.68 -7.26 0.23
C LEU A 491 -19.31 -8.49 0.87
N VAL A 492 -19.22 -8.63 2.20
CA VAL A 492 -19.88 -9.72 2.94
C VAL A 492 -21.39 -9.66 2.70
N LEU A 493 -21.99 -8.48 2.84
CA LEU A 493 -23.41 -8.29 2.55
C LEU A 493 -23.74 -8.62 1.10
N LYS A 494 -22.94 -8.16 0.12
CA LYS A 494 -23.15 -8.48 -1.30
C LYS A 494 -23.10 -9.99 -1.58
N ARG A 495 -22.14 -10.72 -1.00
CA ARG A 495 -22.02 -12.17 -1.16
C ARG A 495 -23.20 -12.89 -0.49
N MET A 496 -23.57 -12.48 0.72
CA MET A 496 -24.75 -13.02 1.41
C MET A 496 -26.04 -12.74 0.63
N THR A 497 -26.16 -11.58 -0.02
CA THR A 497 -27.32 -11.26 -0.87
C THR A 497 -27.38 -12.16 -2.09
N ILE A 498 -26.23 -12.43 -2.74
CA ILE A 498 -26.16 -13.37 -3.87
C ILE A 498 -26.59 -14.78 -3.44
N ILE A 499 -26.08 -15.26 -2.32
CA ILE A 499 -26.50 -16.55 -1.73
C ILE A 499 -28.01 -16.54 -1.50
N GLY A 500 -28.54 -15.48 -0.90
CA GLY A 500 -29.97 -15.30 -0.68
C GLY A 500 -30.80 -15.37 -1.96
N VAL A 501 -30.36 -14.69 -3.03
CA VAL A 501 -31.06 -14.72 -4.33
C VAL A 501 -31.09 -16.13 -4.92
N ILE A 502 -29.98 -16.87 -4.83
CA ILE A 502 -29.91 -18.27 -5.29
C ILE A 502 -30.87 -19.15 -4.48
N LEU A 503 -30.92 -18.98 -3.15
CA LEU A 503 -31.83 -19.73 -2.29
C LEU A 503 -33.30 -19.35 -2.51
N SER A 504 -33.60 -18.09 -2.80
CA SER A 504 -34.94 -17.65 -3.20
C SER A 504 -35.38 -18.29 -4.51
N PHE A 505 -34.49 -18.35 -5.52
CA PHE A 505 -34.76 -19.06 -6.76
C PHE A 505 -34.98 -20.56 -6.53
N ARG A 506 -34.19 -21.18 -5.65
CA ARG A 506 -34.39 -22.58 -5.24
C ARG A 506 -35.75 -22.79 -4.57
N SER A 507 -36.20 -21.88 -3.70
CA SER A 507 -37.54 -21.94 -3.08
C SER A 507 -38.63 -21.99 -4.14
N LEU A 508 -38.58 -21.09 -5.13
CA LEU A 508 -39.55 -21.06 -6.23
C LEU A 508 -39.53 -22.35 -7.05
N ALA A 509 -38.34 -22.89 -7.33
CA ALA A 509 -38.20 -24.15 -8.05
C ALA A 509 -38.75 -25.34 -7.24
N GLN A 510 -38.55 -25.35 -5.92
CA GLN A 510 -39.05 -26.39 -5.02
C GLN A 510 -40.57 -26.31 -4.83
N GLU A 511 -41.12 -25.11 -4.72
CA GLU A 511 -42.58 -24.89 -4.67
C GLU A 511 -43.24 -25.35 -5.98
N ALA A 512 -42.69 -24.98 -7.13
CA ALA A 512 -43.19 -25.46 -8.42
C ALA A 512 -43.07 -26.99 -8.57
N LEU A 513 -41.97 -27.58 -8.08
CA LEU A 513 -41.78 -29.03 -8.06
C LEU A 513 -42.80 -29.72 -7.14
N ARG A 514 -43.09 -29.12 -5.98
CA ARG A 514 -44.08 -29.62 -5.02
C ARG A 514 -45.47 -29.63 -5.62
N ASP A 515 -45.86 -28.56 -6.31
CA ASP A 515 -47.15 -28.47 -6.97
C ASP A 515 -47.28 -29.54 -8.07
N LEU A 516 -46.23 -29.75 -8.87
CA LEU A 516 -46.19 -30.82 -9.88
C LEU A 516 -46.26 -32.22 -9.26
N CYS A 517 -45.52 -32.47 -8.17
CA CYS A 517 -45.53 -33.75 -7.46
C CYS A 517 -46.85 -34.02 -6.73
N SER A 518 -47.59 -32.97 -6.35
CA SER A 518 -48.91 -33.10 -5.71
C SER A 518 -49.99 -33.63 -6.67
N GLU A 519 -49.82 -33.47 -7.97
CA GLU A 519 -50.71 -34.03 -8.99
C GLU A 519 -50.49 -35.55 -9.20
N MET A 520 -49.33 -36.08 -8.77
CA MET A 520 -49.02 -37.50 -8.86
C MET A 520 -49.61 -38.28 -7.67
N ARG A 521 -50.88 -38.70 -7.79
CA ARG A 521 -51.63 -39.45 -6.75
C ARG A 521 -50.94 -40.72 -6.21
N PHE A 522 -49.96 -41.29 -6.90
CA PHE A 522 -49.20 -42.47 -6.44
C PHE A 522 -48.14 -42.15 -5.36
N LEU A 523 -47.78 -40.87 -5.15
CA LEU A 523 -46.77 -40.43 -4.18
C LEU A 523 -47.37 -39.86 -2.88
N GLU A 524 -48.69 -39.97 -2.65
CA GLU A 524 -49.35 -39.55 -1.41
C GLU A 524 -48.71 -40.15 -0.14
N ASN A 525 -48.06 -41.31 -0.24
CA ASN A 525 -47.34 -41.92 0.88
C ASN A 525 -46.06 -41.16 1.31
N ILE A 526 -45.47 -40.32 0.45
CA ILE A 526 -44.35 -39.44 0.84
C ILE A 526 -44.85 -38.27 1.70
N TRP A 527 -46.10 -37.84 1.51
CA TRP A 527 -46.72 -36.78 2.31
C TRP A 527 -47.02 -37.22 3.76
N CYS A 528 -47.03 -38.53 4.05
CA CYS A 528 -47.03 -39.06 5.42
C CYS A 528 -45.75 -38.75 6.22
N PHE A 529 -44.68 -38.22 5.60
CA PHE A 529 -43.50 -37.72 6.30
C PHE A 529 -43.63 -36.26 6.75
N SER A 530 -44.63 -35.51 6.29
CA SER A 530 -44.87 -34.13 6.73
C SER A 530 -45.02 -33.97 8.26
N PRO A 531 -45.60 -34.93 9.02
CA PRO A 531 -45.62 -34.92 10.48
C PRO A 531 -44.33 -35.47 11.12
N CYS A 532 -43.52 -36.26 10.38
CA CYS A 532 -42.29 -36.87 10.90
C CYS A 532 -41.15 -35.87 11.05
N ASN A 533 -41.14 -34.77 10.29
CA ASN A 533 -40.14 -33.71 10.42
C ASN A 533 -40.08 -33.06 11.82
N ASN A 534 -41.16 -33.15 12.61
CA ASN A 534 -41.21 -32.54 13.95
C ASN A 534 -40.71 -33.45 15.10
N TYR A 535 -40.41 -34.74 14.85
CA TYR A 535 -40.13 -35.71 15.92
C TYR A 535 -38.67 -36.21 16.00
N TYR A 536 -37.81 -35.87 15.03
CA TYR A 536 -36.43 -36.36 15.03
C TYR A 536 -35.46 -35.31 15.57
N SER A 537 -34.84 -35.60 16.72
CA SER A 537 -33.65 -34.88 17.17
C SER A 537 -32.50 -35.13 16.19
N VAL A 538 -31.77 -34.05 15.87
CA VAL A 538 -30.69 -33.96 14.88
C VAL A 538 -29.74 -35.17 14.96
N SER A 539 -29.95 -36.15 14.08
CA SER A 539 -29.17 -37.38 13.93
C SER A 539 -28.95 -37.62 12.43
N GLN A 540 -27.92 -38.41 12.07
CA GLN A 540 -27.61 -38.79 10.69
C GLN A 540 -28.84 -39.31 9.91
N VAL A 541 -29.80 -39.91 10.63
CA VAL A 541 -31.05 -40.44 10.10
C VAL A 541 -32.02 -39.34 9.64
N ALA A 542 -32.06 -38.19 10.33
CA ALA A 542 -32.93 -37.06 9.98
C ALA A 542 -32.54 -36.43 8.63
N MET A 543 -31.25 -36.47 8.28
CA MET A 543 -30.76 -35.90 7.03
C MET A 543 -31.23 -36.66 5.79
N ASN A 544 -31.30 -37.99 5.88
CA ASN A 544 -31.83 -38.82 4.81
C ASN A 544 -33.34 -38.58 4.60
N VAL A 545 -34.07 -38.27 5.67
CA VAL A 545 -35.49 -37.89 5.61
C VAL A 545 -35.66 -36.53 4.95
N TYR A 546 -34.81 -35.54 5.29
CA TYR A 546 -34.81 -34.26 4.61
C TYR A 546 -34.40 -34.36 3.14
N GLU A 547 -33.45 -35.23 2.79
CA GLU A 547 -33.05 -35.46 1.40
C GLU A 547 -34.23 -35.99 0.57
N LEU A 548 -34.91 -37.04 1.06
CA LEU A 548 -36.12 -37.58 0.44
C LEU A 548 -37.23 -36.53 0.33
N SER A 549 -37.45 -35.75 1.39
CA SER A 549 -38.50 -34.72 1.44
C SER A 549 -38.21 -33.57 0.45
N SER A 550 -36.97 -33.12 0.38
CA SER A 550 -36.54 -32.05 -0.54
C SER A 550 -36.58 -32.49 -2.01
N ALA A 551 -36.41 -33.78 -2.31
CA ALA A 551 -36.58 -34.33 -3.65
C ALA A 551 -38.04 -34.31 -4.13
N ALA A 552 -38.99 -34.32 -3.18
CA ALA A 552 -40.42 -34.20 -3.45
C ALA A 552 -40.94 -32.75 -3.42
N GLY A 553 -40.07 -31.75 -3.31
CA GLY A 553 -40.47 -30.34 -3.23
C GLY A 553 -40.86 -29.85 -1.83
N LEU A 554 -40.76 -30.67 -0.78
CA LEU A 554 -41.17 -30.27 0.56
C LEU A 554 -40.13 -29.34 1.22
N PRO A 555 -40.57 -28.24 1.87
CA PRO A 555 -39.67 -27.36 2.59
C PRO A 555 -39.09 -28.07 3.81
N CYS A 556 -37.77 -28.00 3.96
CA CYS A 556 -37.02 -28.59 5.08
C CYS A 556 -36.40 -27.47 5.92
N GLU A 557 -36.38 -27.63 7.25
CA GLU A 557 -35.76 -26.67 8.17
C GLU A 557 -34.24 -26.57 7.96
N ILE A 558 -33.61 -27.70 7.62
CA ILE A 558 -32.20 -27.79 7.24
C ILE A 558 -32.16 -28.29 5.80
N ASP A 559 -31.52 -27.53 4.91
CA ASP A 559 -31.40 -27.92 3.51
C ASP A 559 -30.29 -28.99 3.34
N PRO A 560 -30.64 -30.22 2.92
CA PRO A 560 -29.68 -31.30 2.82
C PRO A 560 -28.64 -31.08 1.72
N ALA A 561 -29.05 -30.49 0.59
CA ALA A 561 -28.14 -30.21 -0.52
C ALA A 561 -27.12 -29.14 -0.14
N LEU A 562 -27.53 -28.14 0.64
CA LEU A 562 -26.64 -27.09 1.11
C LEU A 562 -25.60 -27.63 2.11
N VAL A 563 -26.01 -28.50 3.02
CA VAL A 563 -25.08 -29.14 3.98
C VAL A 563 -24.05 -30.01 3.27
N VAL A 564 -24.46 -30.79 2.26
CA VAL A 564 -23.52 -31.60 1.47
C VAL A 564 -22.52 -30.71 0.72
N ALA A 565 -23.02 -29.64 0.08
CA ALA A 565 -22.16 -28.68 -0.62
C ALA A 565 -21.13 -28.03 0.30
N LEU A 566 -21.55 -27.55 1.48
CA LEU A 566 -20.65 -26.93 2.45
C LEU A 566 -19.70 -27.93 3.12
N SER A 567 -20.12 -29.18 3.31
CA SER A 567 -19.25 -30.24 3.86
C SER A 567 -18.13 -30.64 2.90
N SER A 568 -18.37 -30.57 1.58
CA SER A 568 -17.37 -30.88 0.54
C SER A 568 -16.26 -29.82 0.42
N GLN A 569 -16.46 -28.64 0.99
CA GLN A 569 -15.50 -27.52 0.97
C GLN A 569 -14.59 -27.48 2.21
N LYS A 570 -14.65 -28.49 3.08
CA LYS A 570 -13.74 -28.60 4.23
C LYS A 570 -12.29 -28.69 3.78
N SER A 571 -11.47 -27.74 4.21
CA SER A 571 -10.04 -27.76 3.96
C SER A 571 -9.35 -28.69 4.94
N GLU A 572 -8.58 -29.67 4.46
CA GLU A 572 -7.88 -30.67 5.29
C GLU A 572 -6.89 -30.08 6.32
N ASN A 573 -6.58 -28.79 6.22
CA ASN A 573 -5.56 -28.09 7.02
C ASN A 573 -6.10 -27.28 8.22
N ILE A 574 -7.42 -27.25 8.48
CA ILE A 574 -8.02 -26.42 9.56
C ILE A 574 -8.65 -27.32 10.63
N SER A 575 -8.46 -26.97 11.91
CA SER A 575 -9.02 -27.74 13.02
C SER A 575 -10.56 -27.59 13.10
N PRO A 576 -11.32 -28.63 13.52
CA PRO A 576 -12.78 -28.56 13.62
C PRO A 576 -13.30 -27.44 14.54
N GLU A 577 -12.54 -27.09 15.58
CA GLU A 577 -12.87 -25.98 16.49
C GLU A 577 -12.70 -24.61 15.83
N GLU A 578 -11.72 -24.48 14.94
CA GLU A 578 -11.44 -23.24 14.22
C GLU A 578 -12.47 -23.02 13.11
N GLU A 579 -12.94 -24.07 12.42
CA GLU A 579 -14.07 -23.98 11.49
C GLU A 579 -15.37 -23.53 12.20
N TYR A 580 -15.66 -24.11 13.37
CA TYR A 580 -16.80 -23.70 14.19
C TYR A 580 -16.70 -22.23 14.61
N LYS A 581 -15.51 -21.78 15.00
CA LYS A 581 -15.25 -20.38 15.35
C LYS A 581 -15.44 -19.44 14.16
N ILE A 582 -15.04 -19.85 12.96
CA ILE A 582 -15.27 -19.09 11.72
C ILE A 582 -16.78 -18.97 11.43
N ALA A 583 -17.55 -20.05 11.59
CA ALA A 583 -19.01 -20.01 11.43
C ALA A 583 -19.69 -19.04 12.42
N CYS A 584 -19.28 -19.05 13.69
CA CYS A 584 -19.75 -18.09 14.70
C CYS A 584 -19.37 -16.64 14.33
N LEU A 585 -18.13 -16.41 13.91
CA LEU A 585 -17.66 -15.07 13.53
C LEU A 585 -18.34 -14.54 12.28
N LEU A 586 -18.71 -15.40 11.33
CA LEU A 586 -19.48 -15.01 10.14
C LEU A 586 -20.83 -14.41 10.52
N MET A 587 -21.55 -15.03 11.47
CA MET A 587 -22.83 -14.53 11.95
C MET A 587 -22.69 -13.16 12.63
N VAL A 588 -21.67 -13.01 13.49
CA VAL A 588 -21.36 -11.73 14.11
C VAL A 588 -21.04 -10.67 13.05
N PHE A 589 -20.27 -11.03 12.02
CA PHE A 589 -19.89 -10.12 10.94
C PHE A 589 -21.11 -9.60 10.17
N VAL A 590 -21.99 -10.51 9.74
CA VAL A 590 -23.22 -10.13 9.04
C VAL A 590 -24.07 -9.22 9.92
N ALA A 591 -24.22 -9.56 11.22
CA ALA A 591 -25.01 -8.79 12.18
C ALA A 591 -24.54 -7.35 12.37
N VAL A 592 -23.21 -7.12 12.46
CA VAL A 592 -22.65 -5.76 12.62
C VAL A 592 -22.65 -4.97 11.32
N SER A 593 -22.76 -5.66 10.18
CA SER A 593 -22.72 -5.04 8.86
C SER A 593 -24.09 -4.52 8.40
N LEU A 594 -25.20 -5.11 8.85
CA LEU A 594 -26.57 -4.72 8.44
C LEU A 594 -26.85 -3.21 8.49
N PRO A 595 -26.48 -2.43 9.53
CA PRO A 595 -26.76 -0.99 9.57
C PRO A 595 -26.15 -0.19 8.42
N THR A 596 -25.11 -0.71 7.75
CA THR A 596 -24.52 -0.05 6.57
C THR A 596 -25.48 0.00 5.38
N LEU A 597 -26.44 -0.93 5.29
CA LEU A 597 -27.46 -0.98 4.23
C LEU A 597 -28.38 0.25 4.24
N ALA A 598 -28.59 0.87 5.40
CA ALA A 598 -29.44 2.06 5.56
C ALA A 598 -28.88 3.31 4.87
N SER A 599 -27.58 3.30 4.51
CA SER A 599 -26.91 4.39 3.78
C SER A 599 -27.06 4.27 2.25
N ASN A 600 -27.51 3.12 1.75
CA ASN A 600 -27.65 2.86 0.32
C ASN A 600 -29.06 3.20 -0.17
N VAL A 601 -29.16 4.07 -1.18
CA VAL A 601 -30.42 4.52 -1.79
C VAL A 601 -31.22 3.36 -2.39
N MET A 602 -30.53 2.31 -2.88
CA MET A 602 -31.18 1.13 -3.46
C MET A 602 -31.75 0.16 -2.40
N SER A 603 -31.50 0.40 -1.12
CA SER A 603 -32.09 -0.33 0.00
C SER A 603 -33.49 0.20 0.38
N GLN A 604 -34.10 1.04 -0.46
CA GLN A 604 -35.48 1.46 -0.32
C GLN A 604 -36.40 0.24 -0.50
N TYR A 605 -37.33 0.04 0.44
CA TYR A 605 -38.38 -0.96 0.31
C TYR A 605 -39.44 -0.47 -0.67
N SER A 606 -39.80 -1.29 -1.66
CA SER A 606 -40.82 -1.01 -2.65
C SER A 606 -42.03 -1.92 -2.40
N PRO A 607 -43.22 -1.36 -2.11
CA PRO A 607 -44.45 -2.13 -1.97
C PRO A 607 -44.82 -2.96 -3.21
N ALA A 608 -44.42 -2.52 -4.41
CA ALA A 608 -44.70 -3.25 -5.65
C ALA A 608 -43.87 -4.54 -5.80
N ILE A 609 -42.73 -4.62 -5.12
CA ILE A 609 -41.82 -5.78 -5.12
C ILE A 609 -42.04 -6.62 -3.85
N GLU A 610 -42.80 -6.10 -2.87
CA GLU A 610 -42.85 -6.61 -1.49
C GLU A 610 -41.44 -6.86 -0.92
N GLY A 611 -40.49 -5.99 -1.30
CA GLY A 611 -39.08 -6.17 -1.05
C GLY A 611 -38.25 -4.95 -1.46
N HIS A 612 -36.94 -5.07 -1.32
CA HIS A 612 -35.99 -3.99 -1.62
C HIS A 612 -35.39 -4.09 -3.03
N CYS A 613 -35.14 -2.94 -3.66
CA CYS A 613 -34.65 -2.87 -5.05
C CYS A 613 -33.26 -3.50 -5.28
N ASN A 614 -32.46 -3.67 -4.23
CA ASN A 614 -31.15 -4.32 -4.26
C ASN A 614 -31.16 -5.76 -3.72
N ASN A 615 -32.34 -6.40 -3.62
CA ASN A 615 -32.53 -7.78 -3.18
C ASN A 615 -32.07 -8.08 -1.75
N ILE A 616 -31.87 -7.07 -0.89
CA ILE A 616 -31.45 -7.32 0.50
C ILE A 616 -32.49 -8.11 1.28
N HIS A 617 -33.78 -8.10 0.91
CA HIS A 617 -34.80 -8.98 1.49
C HIS A 617 -34.42 -10.47 1.42
N CYS A 618 -33.68 -10.90 0.38
CA CYS A 618 -33.20 -12.27 0.26
C CYS A 618 -32.10 -12.64 1.30
N LEU A 619 -31.48 -11.66 1.97
CA LEU A 619 -30.53 -11.92 3.05
C LEU A 619 -31.17 -12.67 4.22
N ALA A 620 -32.48 -12.52 4.44
CA ALA A 620 -33.21 -13.26 5.47
C ALA A 620 -33.07 -14.78 5.26
N LYS A 621 -33.37 -15.24 4.04
CA LYS A 621 -33.24 -16.64 3.63
C LYS A 621 -31.79 -17.13 3.69
N ALA A 622 -30.83 -16.28 3.29
CA ALA A 622 -29.40 -16.59 3.37
C ALA A 622 -28.92 -16.80 4.82
N ILE A 623 -29.23 -15.87 5.73
CA ILE A 623 -28.79 -15.93 7.14
C ILE A 623 -29.34 -17.20 7.79
N ASN A 624 -30.62 -17.51 7.60
CA ASN A 624 -31.27 -18.67 8.23
C ASN A 624 -30.72 -19.99 7.71
N GLN A 625 -30.65 -20.19 6.38
CA GLN A 625 -30.23 -21.48 5.82
C GLN A 625 -28.73 -21.72 5.94
N ILE A 626 -27.90 -20.69 5.87
CA ILE A 626 -26.46 -20.82 6.13
C ILE A 626 -26.20 -21.11 7.61
N ALA A 627 -26.94 -20.49 8.53
CA ALA A 627 -26.86 -20.82 9.96
C ALA A 627 -27.22 -22.28 10.21
N ALA A 628 -28.38 -22.69 9.71
CA ALA A 628 -28.88 -24.06 9.85
C ALA A 628 -27.87 -25.08 9.30
N ALA A 629 -27.31 -24.83 8.11
CA ALA A 629 -26.36 -25.75 7.50
C ALA A 629 -25.00 -25.80 8.24
N LEU A 630 -24.38 -24.66 8.53
CA LEU A 630 -23.05 -24.63 9.20
C LEU A 630 -23.11 -25.20 10.61
N PHE A 631 -24.10 -24.81 11.41
CA PHE A 631 -24.19 -25.29 12.79
C PHE A 631 -24.66 -26.76 12.86
N THR A 632 -25.34 -27.27 11.84
CA THR A 632 -25.58 -28.72 11.71
C THR A 632 -24.29 -29.49 11.40
N ILE A 633 -23.44 -28.98 10.50
CA ILE A 633 -22.14 -29.60 10.16
C ILE A 633 -21.22 -29.68 11.38
N HIS A 634 -21.21 -28.64 12.21
CA HIS A 634 -20.34 -28.54 13.38
C HIS A 634 -20.99 -28.99 14.70
N LYS A 635 -22.20 -29.56 14.65
CA LYS A 635 -22.96 -30.03 15.83
C LYS A 635 -23.18 -28.94 16.91
N GLY A 636 -23.35 -27.69 16.48
CA GLY A 636 -23.66 -26.56 17.35
C GLY A 636 -25.16 -26.29 17.48
N SER A 637 -25.55 -25.54 18.51
CA SER A 637 -26.93 -25.05 18.66
C SER A 637 -27.24 -23.94 17.65
N ILE A 638 -28.19 -24.19 16.75
CA ILE A 638 -28.64 -23.22 15.72
C ILE A 638 -29.38 -22.05 16.40
N GLU A 639 -30.24 -22.38 17.38
CA GLU A 639 -31.09 -21.42 18.09
C GLU A 639 -30.26 -20.43 18.92
N ASP A 640 -29.21 -20.90 19.62
CA ASP A 640 -28.34 -20.04 20.44
C ASP A 640 -27.48 -19.08 19.61
N GLN A 641 -27.08 -19.47 18.40
CA GLN A 641 -26.22 -18.66 17.52
C GLN A 641 -27.02 -17.62 16.73
N LEU A 642 -28.23 -17.97 16.26
CA LEU A 642 -29.20 -17.00 15.74
C LEU A 642 -29.70 -16.06 16.85
N THR A 643 -29.65 -16.53 18.10
CA THR A 643 -29.83 -15.73 19.31
C THR A 643 -28.63 -14.83 19.61
N ALA A 644 -27.38 -15.20 19.33
CA ALA A 644 -26.22 -14.32 19.56
C ALA A 644 -26.20 -13.08 18.63
N THR A 645 -26.80 -13.19 17.44
CA THR A 645 -27.15 -12.05 16.55
C THR A 645 -28.02 -10.98 17.25
N LYS A 646 -28.69 -11.30 18.39
CA LYS A 646 -29.49 -10.38 19.22
C LYS A 646 -28.74 -9.14 19.69
N ILE A 647 -27.42 -9.22 19.92
CA ILE A 647 -26.66 -8.16 20.60
C ILE A 647 -26.37 -6.97 19.66
N SER A 648 -26.23 -7.20 18.35
CA SER A 648 -25.90 -6.15 17.37
C SER A 648 -27.11 -5.28 16.96
N LEU A 649 -28.34 -5.79 17.16
CA LEU A 649 -29.60 -5.09 16.88
C LEU A 649 -29.93 -3.96 17.89
N LYS A 650 -29.30 -3.95 19.08
CA LYS A 650 -29.54 -2.94 20.14
C LYS A 650 -28.78 -1.61 19.96
N ASN A 651 -28.03 -1.43 18.86
CA ASN A 651 -27.23 -0.22 18.68
C ASN A 651 -28.09 1.03 18.42
N LYS A 652 -28.17 1.88 19.46
CA LYS A 652 -28.68 3.27 19.39
C LYS A 652 -27.81 4.12 18.45
N THR A 653 -28.02 4.06 17.14
CA THR A 653 -27.48 5.07 16.23
C THR A 653 -28.42 6.27 16.14
N LYS A 654 -27.86 7.45 16.44
CA LYS A 654 -28.50 8.77 16.38
C LYS A 654 -29.35 8.93 15.11
N LYS A 655 -30.57 9.45 15.27
CA LYS A 655 -31.60 9.75 14.24
C LYS A 655 -31.16 10.61 13.05
N THR A 656 -29.89 11.03 12.94
CA THR A 656 -29.56 12.27 12.24
C THR A 656 -28.96 12.16 10.84
N LEU A 657 -28.79 10.99 10.20
CA LEU A 657 -28.18 11.00 8.85
C LEU A 657 -28.35 9.73 7.94
N ASN A 658 -29.42 8.93 8.07
CA ASN A 658 -29.61 7.74 7.21
C ASN A 658 -30.84 7.88 6.29
N LEU A 659 -30.63 7.79 4.96
CA LEU A 659 -31.67 7.99 3.93
C LEU A 659 -32.78 6.92 3.93
N CYS A 660 -32.47 5.64 4.20
CA CYS A 660 -33.44 4.52 4.15
C CYS A 660 -33.65 3.82 5.50
N TRP A 661 -33.57 4.56 6.62
CA TRP A 661 -33.62 3.98 7.97
C TRP A 661 -34.90 3.14 8.23
N ASN A 662 -36.04 3.59 7.72
CA ASN A 662 -37.31 2.85 7.86
C ASN A 662 -37.34 1.55 7.04
N SER A 663 -36.62 1.47 5.91
CA SER A 663 -36.55 0.26 5.08
C SER A 663 -35.60 -0.80 5.65
N ASP A 664 -34.56 -0.40 6.39
CA ASP A 664 -33.69 -1.30 7.18
C ASP A 664 -34.45 -1.90 8.39
N LEU A 665 -35.40 -1.16 8.95
CA LEU A 665 -36.26 -1.67 10.02
C LEU A 665 -37.25 -2.73 9.51
N ALA A 666 -37.88 -2.50 8.35
CA ALA A 666 -38.76 -3.50 7.73
C ALA A 666 -38.03 -4.82 7.39
N PHE A 667 -36.77 -4.74 6.94
CA PHE A 667 -35.92 -5.91 6.67
C PHE A 667 -35.69 -6.81 7.90
N ARG A 668 -35.60 -6.22 9.10
CA ARG A 668 -35.39 -6.97 10.35
C ARG A 668 -36.61 -7.83 10.74
N CYS A 669 -37.81 -7.46 10.29
CA CYS A 669 -39.02 -8.26 10.44
C CYS A 669 -38.98 -9.50 9.52
N THR A 670 -38.49 -9.34 8.28
CA THR A 670 -38.37 -10.42 7.30
C THR A 670 -37.42 -11.53 7.75
N ILE A 671 -36.35 -11.22 8.49
CA ILE A 671 -35.43 -12.25 9.03
C ILE A 671 -36.15 -13.20 10.00
N VAL A 672 -37.02 -12.65 10.86
CA VAL A 672 -37.75 -13.43 11.87
C VAL A 672 -38.90 -14.21 11.24
N GLN A 673 -39.62 -13.63 10.28
CA GLN A 673 -40.69 -14.32 9.56
C GLN A 673 -40.18 -15.51 8.73
N GLU A 674 -38.97 -15.41 8.20
CA GLU A 674 -38.35 -16.46 7.38
C GLU A 674 -37.68 -17.57 8.22
N SER A 675 -37.55 -17.40 9.55
CA SER A 675 -36.80 -18.33 10.40
C SER A 675 -37.73 -19.23 11.19
N PRO A 676 -37.65 -20.56 11.07
CA PRO A 676 -38.38 -21.47 11.96
C PRO A 676 -37.80 -21.47 13.40
N PHE A 677 -36.60 -20.90 13.59
CA PHE A 677 -35.87 -20.88 14.87
C PHE A 677 -36.05 -19.58 15.66
N LEU A 678 -36.71 -18.56 15.09
CA LEU A 678 -36.91 -17.26 15.74
C LEU A 678 -38.40 -16.96 15.87
N THR A 679 -38.83 -16.58 17.07
CA THR A 679 -40.24 -16.24 17.34
C THR A 679 -40.48 -14.73 17.35
N MET A 680 -41.71 -14.31 17.07
CA MET A 680 -42.10 -12.90 17.18
C MET A 680 -42.02 -12.38 18.62
N ASP A 681 -42.27 -13.23 19.61
CA ASP A 681 -42.11 -12.89 21.04
C ASP A 681 -40.65 -12.56 21.37
N LEU A 682 -39.71 -13.30 20.76
CA LEU A 682 -38.28 -13.05 20.88
C LEU A 682 -37.89 -11.73 20.21
N LEU A 683 -38.48 -11.41 19.05
CA LEU A 683 -38.27 -10.13 18.39
C LEU A 683 -38.78 -8.96 19.24
N GLU A 684 -39.99 -9.05 19.80
CA GLU A 684 -40.59 -8.00 20.64
C GLU A 684 -39.75 -7.67 21.87
N SER A 685 -39.13 -8.69 22.48
CA SER A 685 -38.24 -8.51 23.64
C SER A 685 -36.99 -7.66 23.34
N CYS A 686 -36.57 -7.61 22.07
CA CYS A 686 -35.34 -6.97 21.62
C CYS A 686 -35.59 -5.72 20.77
N PHE A 687 -36.71 -5.68 20.05
CA PHE A 687 -37.07 -4.64 19.11
C PHE A 687 -38.61 -4.46 19.10
N PRO A 688 -39.15 -3.34 19.62
CA PRO A 688 -40.59 -3.19 19.78
C PRO A 688 -41.30 -3.09 18.42
N TYR A 689 -42.35 -3.88 18.23
CA TYR A 689 -43.11 -4.00 16.98
C TYR A 689 -43.73 -2.68 16.54
N VAL A 690 -43.97 -1.74 17.47
CA VAL A 690 -44.44 -0.38 17.16
C VAL A 690 -43.50 0.36 16.20
N LEU A 691 -42.18 0.11 16.28
CA LEU A 691 -41.20 0.69 15.35
C LEU A 691 -41.31 0.08 13.95
N LEU A 692 -41.55 -1.24 13.87
CA LEU A 692 -41.78 -1.95 12.60
C LEU A 692 -43.07 -1.48 11.94
N ARG A 693 -44.16 -1.37 12.70
CA ARG A 693 -45.45 -0.87 12.21
C ARG A 693 -45.33 0.54 11.61
N ASN A 694 -44.63 1.43 12.30
CA ASN A 694 -44.41 2.79 11.80
C ASN A 694 -43.50 2.83 10.57
N ALA A 695 -42.52 1.92 10.49
CA ALA A 695 -41.65 1.77 9.33
C ALA A 695 -42.42 1.28 8.09
N TYR A 696 -43.25 0.25 8.24
CA TYR A 696 -44.15 -0.23 7.18
C TYR A 696 -45.11 0.87 6.72
N HIS A 697 -45.74 1.60 7.64
CA HIS A 697 -46.61 2.71 7.29
C HIS A 697 -45.87 3.81 6.49
N ALA A 698 -44.61 4.10 6.81
CA ALA A 698 -43.83 5.10 6.10
C ALA A 698 -43.48 4.68 4.65
N VAL A 699 -43.08 3.42 4.43
CA VAL A 699 -42.71 2.92 3.09
C VAL A 699 -43.94 2.74 2.18
N TYR A 700 -45.08 2.31 2.73
CA TYR A 700 -46.33 2.20 1.97
C TYR A 700 -46.97 3.56 1.68
N LYS A 701 -46.75 4.59 2.52
CA LYS A 701 -47.24 5.96 2.24
C LYS A 701 -46.40 6.69 1.19
N GLN A 702 -45.09 6.44 1.13
CA GLN A 702 -44.19 7.04 0.14
C GLN A 702 -44.50 6.56 -1.30
N SER A 703 -44.94 5.32 -1.50
CA SER A 703 -45.29 4.83 -2.84
C SER A 703 -46.56 5.46 -3.41
N VAL A 704 -47.52 5.85 -2.57
CA VAL A 704 -48.79 6.48 -2.99
C VAL A 704 -48.59 7.91 -3.49
N THR A 705 -47.50 8.59 -3.07
CA THR A 705 -47.18 9.95 -3.53
C THR A 705 -46.33 9.99 -4.81
N SER A 706 -45.69 8.87 -5.19
CA SER A 706 -44.92 8.77 -6.44
C SER A 706 -45.74 8.34 -7.66
N SER A 707 -46.99 7.94 -7.48
CA SER A 707 -47.92 7.50 -8.53
C SER A 707 -49.05 8.52 -8.83
N ALA A 708 -48.92 9.76 -8.34
CA ALA A 708 -49.85 10.87 -8.57
C ALA A 708 -49.21 11.96 -9.43
#